data_AF-A0A286UEA3-F1
#
_entry.id   AF-A0A286UEA3-F1
#
_cell.length_a   1.000
_cell.length_b   1.000
_cell.length_c   1.000
_cell.angle_alpha   90.00
_cell.angle_beta   90.00
_cell.angle_gamma   90.00
#
_symmetry.space_group_name_H-M   'P 1'
#
loop_
_entity.id
_entity.type
_entity.pdbx_description
1 polymer ?
#
loop_
_entity_poly.entity_id
_entity_poly.type
_entity_poly.pdbx_seq_one_letter_code
_entity_poly.pdbx_strand_id
1 'polypeptide(L)'
;MQDGRAPRVKNRAPAAVQITAEQLLREAQERQEAAFRAPKQTIKDEGELDEYRGRKRKEFEERIRRTRGNLKEWQSYASWEASQGEYDRSRSVYERALDVDARSVQLWLSYTEMELKGRNVQHARNLFDRAVTLLPRIDQLWYKYVYLEELLGNVAGARQVFERWMQWEPDDKAWQAYIKMEERYEELNRASAIYERWVAVRPEPRVWVKWAKFEEERRQPDKAREVFQMALEFFGDDAEQIEKAQAVFNSFAKMETRLKEYERARVIYKFALDRLPRSKSNALYAAYTKFEKQHGTRSTLETTVIGKRRIQYEEEIAHDSKNYDVWFDYARLEEGAFRTTREEGASDEEIQSAVGLVREVYERAVAQIPPGDLKRHWRRYIFLWIDYALFEEIETKDYDRTRKIYQTAIQVVPHKQFTFAKLWLMFARFEVRRLDLPAARKLLGAALGMCPKEKLFKDYIQLELDLREFDRVRKLYEKYIEYDPTNSSSWIQFAQFENLLADHARARAIFDLGVSQQTPLSYPENLWKAYIDFEVEQGERVNARKLYERLVRLSGHVKVWRSFAEFEASAIPMSQAVKAELGLDEDEDEEEERMVEGDIEIARQVFQRGYKDLKDRSLKEERVVLLESWKSFEQEHGTPADVEKVQAMMPIVSRKRRMVGDNGDNEEEYWDMVFPDDEREANPASFKFLEIAHRWKRMQAAASTTSAPSAPAPTAPSTTLSLPSPRNTTQENGDDDSDASMASSDEES
;
A
#
# COMPACT_ATOMS: atom_id res chain seq x y z
N MET A 1 -1.98 -56.46 -74.39
CA MET A 1 -0.72 -57.18 -74.09
C MET A 1 -0.41 -56.94 -72.63
N GLN A 2 -0.41 -58.01 -71.83
CA GLN A 2 -0.02 -57.98 -70.43
C GLN A 2 1.48 -57.65 -70.37
N ASP A 3 1.83 -56.43 -69.98
CA ASP A 3 3.21 -56.10 -69.66
C ASP A 3 3.60 -56.84 -68.39
N GLY A 4 4.24 -58.00 -68.59
CA GLY A 4 4.94 -58.80 -67.60
C GLY A 4 6.16 -58.07 -67.02
N ARG A 5 5.93 -56.93 -66.37
CA ARG A 5 6.89 -56.39 -65.41
C ARG A 5 6.63 -57.06 -64.06
N ALA A 6 7.62 -57.81 -63.57
CA ALA A 6 7.65 -58.34 -62.22
C ALA A 6 7.12 -57.29 -61.23
N PRO A 7 6.32 -57.66 -60.22
CA PRO A 7 5.78 -56.69 -59.27
C PRO A 7 6.94 -55.91 -58.65
N ARG A 8 7.06 -54.62 -58.97
CA ARG A 8 8.07 -53.74 -58.37
C ARG A 8 7.87 -53.84 -56.87
N VAL A 9 8.83 -54.44 -56.16
CA VAL A 9 8.83 -54.50 -54.71
C VAL A 9 8.76 -53.06 -54.22
N LYS A 10 7.59 -52.64 -53.76
CA LYS A 10 7.39 -51.28 -53.26
C LYS A 10 8.15 -51.21 -51.94
N ASN A 11 9.16 -50.36 -51.89
CA ASN A 11 9.82 -50.07 -50.63
C ASN A 11 8.78 -49.42 -49.70
N ARG A 12 8.37 -50.13 -48.65
CA ARG A 12 7.45 -49.64 -47.62
C ARG A 12 8.18 -48.91 -46.48
N ALA A 13 9.46 -48.63 -46.64
CA ALA A 13 10.16 -47.73 -45.74
C ALA A 13 9.43 -46.38 -45.68
N PRO A 14 9.38 -45.74 -44.50
CA PRO A 14 8.81 -44.40 -44.39
C PRO A 14 9.50 -43.46 -45.39
N ALA A 15 8.71 -42.74 -46.17
CA ALA A 15 9.24 -41.74 -47.08
C ALA A 15 9.97 -40.66 -46.28
N ALA A 16 11.18 -40.29 -46.72
CA ALA A 16 12.00 -39.29 -46.05
C ALA A 16 11.33 -37.91 -45.99
N VAL A 17 10.42 -37.62 -46.93
CA VAL A 17 9.61 -36.41 -46.96
C VAL A 17 8.14 -36.83 -46.95
N GLN A 18 7.40 -36.38 -45.95
CA GLN A 18 5.95 -36.52 -45.90
C GLN A 18 5.34 -35.36 -46.69
N ILE A 19 4.52 -35.67 -47.69
CA ILE A 19 3.85 -34.64 -48.50
C ILE A 19 2.89 -33.87 -47.57
N THR A 20 3.12 -32.56 -47.42
CA THR A 20 2.29 -31.69 -46.60
C THR A 20 1.23 -30.99 -47.45
N ALA A 21 0.17 -30.48 -46.81
CA ALA A 21 -0.86 -29.70 -47.51
C ALA A 21 -0.30 -28.44 -48.19
N GLU A 22 0.74 -27.83 -47.59
CA GLU A 22 1.45 -26.68 -48.17
C GLU A 22 2.07 -27.03 -49.53
N GLN A 23 2.70 -28.20 -49.63
CA GLN A 23 3.36 -28.65 -50.85
C GLN A 23 2.35 -28.88 -51.98
N LEU A 24 1.16 -29.38 -51.66
CA LEU A 24 0.06 -29.54 -52.64
C LEU A 24 -0.48 -28.19 -53.12
N LEU A 25 -0.65 -27.20 -52.23
CA LEU A 25 -1.13 -25.86 -52.61
C LEU A 25 -0.10 -25.12 -53.47
N ARG A 26 1.19 -25.25 -53.13
CA ARG A 26 2.29 -24.67 -53.91
C ARG A 26 2.34 -25.27 -55.31
N GLU A 27 2.29 -26.60 -55.41
CA GLU A 27 2.25 -27.28 -56.70
C GLU A 27 0.99 -26.94 -57.50
N ALA A 28 -0.16 -26.75 -56.85
CA ALA A 28 -1.40 -26.35 -57.52
C ALA A 28 -1.29 -24.93 -58.09
N GLN A 29 -0.67 -24.00 -57.37
CA GLN A 29 -0.47 -22.63 -57.85
C GLN A 29 0.60 -22.55 -58.95
N GLU A 30 1.65 -23.37 -58.88
CA GLU A 30 2.66 -23.48 -59.95
C GLU A 30 2.09 -24.12 -61.22
N ARG A 31 1.14 -25.05 -61.08
CA ARG A 31 0.41 -25.65 -62.21
C ARG A 31 -0.77 -24.81 -62.69
N GLN A 32 -1.11 -23.72 -62.01
CA GLN A 32 -2.17 -22.83 -62.48
C GLN A 32 -1.68 -22.17 -63.78
N GLU A 33 -2.26 -22.58 -64.91
CA GLU A 33 -1.95 -22.01 -66.21
C GLU A 33 -2.13 -20.48 -66.15
N ALA A 34 -1.12 -19.74 -66.60
CA ALA A 34 -1.20 -18.29 -66.63
C ALA A 34 -2.41 -17.88 -67.48
N ALA A 35 -3.24 -16.98 -66.95
CA ALA A 35 -4.41 -16.49 -67.66
C ALA A 35 -4.02 -16.03 -69.08
N PHE A 36 -4.79 -16.48 -70.08
CA PHE A 36 -4.53 -16.18 -71.49
C PHE A 36 -4.36 -14.67 -71.71
N ARG A 37 -3.18 -14.25 -72.20
CA ARG A 37 -2.89 -12.87 -72.59
C ARG A 37 -3.04 -12.74 -74.09
N ALA A 38 -3.97 -11.90 -74.54
CA ALA A 38 -4.14 -11.61 -75.97
C ALA A 38 -2.84 -11.06 -76.59
N PRO A 39 -2.52 -11.39 -77.86
CA PRO A 39 -1.33 -10.89 -78.53
C PRO A 39 -1.39 -9.36 -78.68
N LYS A 40 -0.24 -8.68 -78.55
CA LYS A 40 -0.14 -7.24 -78.77
C LYS A 40 -0.37 -6.93 -80.25
N GLN A 41 -1.48 -6.26 -80.56
CA GLN A 41 -1.81 -5.78 -81.91
C GLN A 41 -1.47 -4.28 -82.01
N THR A 42 -0.84 -3.87 -83.12
CA THR A 42 -0.60 -2.46 -83.44
C THR A 42 -1.67 -1.97 -84.41
N ILE A 43 -2.28 -0.83 -84.12
CA ILE A 43 -3.33 -0.21 -84.94
C ILE A 43 -2.64 0.65 -86.00
N LYS A 44 -2.92 0.43 -87.29
CA LYS A 44 -2.25 1.16 -88.40
C LYS A 44 -3.13 2.24 -89.02
N ASP A 45 -4.41 1.93 -89.25
CA ASP A 45 -5.31 2.77 -90.05
C ASP A 45 -6.49 3.30 -89.22
N GLU A 46 -7.12 4.40 -89.66
CA GLU A 46 -8.32 4.97 -89.03
C GLU A 46 -9.49 3.96 -89.02
N GLY A 47 -9.63 3.14 -90.06
CA GLY A 47 -10.63 2.08 -90.12
C GLY A 47 -10.42 0.99 -89.06
N GLU A 48 -9.16 0.58 -88.82
CA GLU A 48 -8.81 -0.37 -87.76
C GLU A 48 -9.02 0.24 -86.36
N LEU A 49 -8.75 1.55 -86.22
CA LEU A 49 -9.02 2.29 -84.99
C LEU A 49 -10.52 2.35 -84.70
N ASP A 50 -11.36 2.58 -85.70
CA ASP A 50 -12.81 2.60 -85.55
C ASP A 50 -13.39 1.21 -85.27
N GLU A 51 -12.83 0.15 -85.84
CA GLU A 51 -13.21 -1.22 -85.49
C GLU A 51 -12.81 -1.55 -84.04
N TYR A 52 -11.60 -1.17 -83.63
CA TYR A 52 -11.14 -1.30 -82.25
C TYR A 52 -12.06 -0.54 -81.29
N ARG A 53 -12.38 0.72 -81.62
CA ARG A 53 -13.30 1.56 -80.84
C ARG A 53 -14.69 0.92 -80.77
N GLY A 54 -15.24 0.45 -81.89
CA GLY A 54 -16.52 -0.22 -81.96
C GLY A 54 -16.58 -1.47 -81.09
N ARG A 55 -15.54 -2.31 -81.14
CA ARG A 55 -15.43 -3.53 -80.32
C ARG A 55 -15.36 -3.19 -78.83
N LYS A 56 -14.54 -2.21 -78.46
CA LYS A 56 -14.40 -1.77 -77.07
C LYS A 56 -15.65 -1.10 -76.52
N ARG A 57 -16.32 -0.25 -77.31
CA ARG A 57 -17.61 0.33 -76.95
C ARG A 57 -18.65 -0.74 -76.72
N LYS A 58 -18.76 -1.73 -77.61
CA LYS A 58 -19.69 -2.85 -77.44
C LYS A 58 -19.39 -3.63 -76.17
N GLU A 59 -18.11 -3.90 -75.87
CA GLU A 59 -17.68 -4.54 -74.64
C GLU A 59 -18.10 -3.76 -73.39
N PHE A 60 -17.82 -2.45 -73.35
CA PHE A 60 -18.21 -1.59 -72.21
C PHE A 60 -19.73 -1.44 -72.09
N GLU A 61 -20.46 -1.23 -73.19
CA GLU A 61 -21.92 -1.14 -73.18
C GLU A 61 -22.57 -2.47 -72.75
N GLU A 62 -22.04 -3.61 -73.16
CA GLU A 62 -22.53 -4.91 -72.67
C GLU A 62 -22.26 -5.08 -71.17
N ARG A 63 -21.08 -4.68 -70.68
CA ARG A 63 -20.77 -4.69 -69.24
C ARG A 63 -21.72 -3.78 -68.45
N ILE A 64 -21.95 -2.57 -68.94
CA ILE A 64 -22.87 -1.61 -68.33
C ILE A 64 -24.32 -2.13 -68.37
N ARG A 65 -24.75 -2.77 -69.46
CA ARG A 65 -26.08 -3.39 -69.53
C ARG A 65 -26.24 -4.52 -68.51
N ARG A 66 -25.20 -5.35 -68.32
CA ARG A 66 -25.22 -6.44 -67.32
C ARG A 66 -25.16 -5.90 -65.90
N THR A 67 -24.36 -4.87 -65.66
CA THR A 67 -24.01 -4.38 -64.32
C THR A 67 -24.30 -2.88 -64.22
N ARG A 68 -25.56 -2.48 -64.44
CA ARG A 68 -25.98 -1.06 -64.53
C ARG A 68 -25.58 -0.22 -63.31
N GLY A 69 -25.57 -0.81 -62.11
CA GLY A 69 -25.23 -0.10 -60.87
C GLY A 69 -23.73 0.01 -60.55
N ASN A 70 -22.84 -0.66 -61.30
CA ASN A 70 -21.41 -0.60 -60.98
C ASN A 70 -20.75 0.63 -61.58
N LEU A 71 -20.62 1.68 -60.75
CA LEU A 71 -19.98 2.95 -61.09
C LEU A 71 -18.56 2.82 -61.66
N LYS A 72 -17.81 1.78 -61.28
CA LYS A 72 -16.43 1.57 -61.79
C LYS A 72 -16.40 1.26 -63.28
N GLU A 73 -17.39 0.52 -63.80
CA GLU A 73 -17.48 0.23 -65.23
C GLU A 73 -17.84 1.49 -66.02
N TRP A 74 -18.74 2.33 -65.48
CA TRP A 74 -19.05 3.64 -66.05
C TRP A 74 -17.82 4.55 -66.11
N GLN A 75 -17.05 4.64 -65.01
CA GLN A 75 -15.82 5.43 -64.95
C GLN A 75 -14.74 4.90 -65.89
N SER A 76 -14.55 3.58 -65.96
CA SER A 76 -13.60 2.95 -66.88
C SER A 76 -13.96 3.21 -68.33
N TYR A 77 -15.26 3.16 -68.67
CA TYR A 77 -15.72 3.46 -70.02
C TYR A 77 -15.51 4.96 -70.36
N ALA A 78 -15.91 5.85 -69.47
CA ALA A 78 -15.79 7.29 -69.69
C ALA A 78 -14.33 7.77 -69.76
N SER A 79 -13.46 7.23 -68.90
CA SER A 79 -12.01 7.49 -68.95
C SER A 79 -11.35 6.91 -70.20
N TRP A 80 -11.83 5.76 -70.70
CA TRP A 80 -11.36 5.22 -71.96
C TRP A 80 -11.75 6.13 -73.14
N GLU A 81 -12.99 6.60 -73.24
CA GLU A 81 -13.38 7.57 -74.28
C GLU A 81 -12.57 8.87 -74.19
N ALA A 82 -12.30 9.36 -72.97
CA ALA A 82 -11.43 10.52 -72.76
C ALA A 82 -9.98 10.25 -73.23
N SER A 83 -9.46 9.03 -73.04
CA SER A 83 -8.13 8.64 -73.55
C SER A 83 -8.06 8.62 -75.08
N GLN A 84 -9.19 8.47 -75.76
CA GLN A 84 -9.31 8.53 -77.22
C GLN A 84 -9.47 9.97 -77.74
N GLY A 85 -9.59 10.96 -76.86
CA GLY A 85 -9.85 12.37 -77.19
C GLY A 85 -11.32 12.68 -77.49
N GLU A 86 -12.23 11.71 -77.36
CA GLU A 86 -13.67 11.90 -77.61
C GLU A 86 -14.40 12.39 -76.35
N TYR A 87 -14.15 13.65 -75.99
CA TYR A 87 -14.72 14.26 -74.78
C TYR A 87 -16.25 14.36 -74.80
N ASP A 88 -16.88 14.62 -75.95
CA ASP A 88 -18.35 14.72 -76.05
C ASP A 88 -19.05 13.39 -75.73
N ARG A 89 -18.46 12.27 -76.15
CA ARG A 89 -18.98 10.94 -75.78
C ARG A 89 -18.70 10.64 -74.31
N SER A 90 -17.52 10.98 -73.81
CA SER A 90 -17.21 10.85 -72.38
C SER A 90 -18.23 11.59 -71.51
N ARG A 91 -18.63 12.83 -71.88
CA ARG A 91 -19.72 13.59 -71.24
C ARG A 91 -21.03 12.82 -71.27
N SER A 92 -21.45 12.33 -72.44
CA SER A 92 -22.69 11.56 -72.56
C SER A 92 -22.69 10.32 -71.66
N VAL A 93 -21.56 9.63 -71.54
CA VAL A 93 -21.41 8.48 -70.63
C VAL A 93 -21.51 8.91 -69.17
N TYR A 94 -20.88 10.02 -68.78
CA TYR A 94 -20.99 10.55 -67.41
C TYR A 94 -22.39 11.06 -67.08
N GLU A 95 -23.08 11.76 -67.99
CA GLU A 95 -24.48 12.18 -67.78
C GLU A 95 -25.40 10.96 -67.64
N ARG A 96 -25.24 9.93 -68.50
CA ARG A 96 -25.97 8.66 -68.34
C ARG A 96 -25.66 7.95 -67.03
N ALA A 97 -24.42 8.04 -66.55
CA ALA A 97 -24.04 7.47 -65.26
C ALA A 97 -24.66 8.26 -64.10
N LEU A 98 -24.76 9.58 -64.21
CA LEU A 98 -25.44 10.45 -63.24
C LEU A 98 -26.96 10.23 -63.23
N ASP A 99 -27.57 9.92 -64.36
CA ASP A 99 -28.98 9.50 -64.42
C ASP A 99 -29.23 8.19 -63.64
N VAL A 100 -28.23 7.31 -63.55
CA VAL A 100 -28.32 6.08 -62.76
C VAL A 100 -28.10 6.35 -61.28
N ASP A 101 -27.05 7.10 -60.92
CA ASP A 101 -26.75 7.46 -59.54
C ASP A 101 -26.19 8.88 -59.43
N ALA A 102 -27.11 9.84 -59.27
CA ALA A 102 -26.77 11.25 -59.09
C ALA A 102 -26.14 11.56 -57.72
N ARG A 103 -26.18 10.63 -56.75
CA ARG A 103 -25.67 10.86 -55.38
C ARG A 103 -24.20 10.49 -55.22
N SER A 104 -23.63 9.80 -56.20
CA SER A 104 -22.24 9.35 -56.14
C SER A 104 -21.24 10.50 -56.29
N VAL A 105 -20.59 10.88 -55.18
CA VAL A 105 -19.55 11.92 -55.15
C VAL A 105 -18.38 11.58 -56.06
N GLN A 106 -17.95 10.31 -56.05
CA GLN A 106 -16.81 9.87 -56.85
C GLN A 106 -17.08 10.04 -58.35
N LEU A 107 -18.34 9.91 -58.78
CA LEU A 107 -18.73 10.12 -60.18
C LEU A 107 -18.60 11.60 -60.58
N TRP A 108 -19.15 12.51 -59.77
CA TRP A 108 -18.99 13.97 -59.96
C TRP A 108 -17.52 14.39 -59.99
N LEU A 109 -16.69 13.86 -59.08
CA LEU A 109 -15.26 14.14 -59.06
C LEU A 109 -14.55 13.60 -60.31
N SER A 110 -14.81 12.36 -60.72
CA SER A 110 -14.20 11.80 -61.93
C SER A 110 -14.61 12.56 -63.20
N TYR A 111 -15.85 13.06 -63.25
CA TYR A 111 -16.35 13.83 -64.39
C TYR A 111 -15.74 15.24 -64.43
N THR A 112 -15.68 15.94 -63.29
CA THR A 112 -15.02 17.25 -63.19
C THR A 112 -13.52 17.16 -63.48
N GLU A 113 -12.82 16.15 -62.96
CA GLU A 113 -11.41 15.90 -63.26
C GLU A 113 -11.17 15.62 -64.74
N MET A 114 -12.10 14.94 -65.41
CA MET A 114 -12.04 14.70 -66.85
C MET A 114 -12.16 16.02 -67.64
N GLU A 115 -13.11 16.89 -67.31
CA GLU A 115 -13.23 18.21 -67.98
C GLU A 115 -12.03 19.12 -67.70
N LEU A 116 -11.45 19.05 -66.50
CA LEU A 116 -10.23 19.77 -66.16
C LEU A 116 -9.02 19.27 -66.97
N LYS A 117 -8.89 17.94 -67.17
CA LYS A 117 -7.89 17.36 -68.09
C LYS A 117 -8.11 17.81 -69.53
N GLY A 118 -9.38 17.90 -69.95
CA GLY A 118 -9.80 18.45 -71.24
C GLY A 118 -9.62 19.96 -71.38
N ARG A 119 -9.15 20.67 -70.34
CA ARG A 119 -8.99 22.14 -70.28
C ARG A 119 -10.30 22.93 -70.44
N ASN A 120 -11.46 22.28 -70.28
CA ASN A 120 -12.77 22.92 -70.39
C ASN A 120 -13.21 23.51 -69.04
N VAL A 121 -12.59 24.61 -68.63
CA VAL A 121 -12.80 25.21 -67.31
C VAL A 121 -14.26 25.63 -67.09
N GLN A 122 -14.94 26.19 -68.10
CA GLN A 122 -16.32 26.62 -67.94
C GLN A 122 -17.28 25.45 -67.74
N HIS A 123 -17.05 24.31 -68.40
CA HIS A 123 -17.84 23.10 -68.19
C HIS A 123 -17.59 22.54 -66.80
N ALA A 124 -16.33 22.53 -66.34
CA ALA A 124 -16.01 22.15 -64.97
C ALA A 124 -16.71 23.04 -63.93
N ARG A 125 -16.79 24.36 -64.13
CA ARG A 125 -17.54 25.29 -63.26
C ARG A 125 -19.02 24.97 -63.21
N ASN A 126 -19.66 24.85 -64.39
CA ASN A 126 -21.08 24.51 -64.47
C ASN A 126 -21.36 23.16 -63.79
N LEU A 127 -20.43 22.21 -63.92
CA LEU A 127 -20.55 20.90 -63.32
C LEU A 127 -20.40 20.94 -61.80
N PHE A 128 -19.44 21.70 -61.27
CA PHE A 128 -19.31 21.92 -59.83
C PHE A 128 -20.50 22.67 -59.25
N ASP A 129 -21.00 23.71 -59.93
CA ASP A 129 -22.20 24.44 -59.50
C ASP A 129 -23.43 23.50 -59.47
N ARG A 130 -23.60 22.65 -60.48
CA ARG A 130 -24.65 21.61 -60.49
C ARG A 130 -24.44 20.56 -59.39
N ALA A 131 -23.21 20.13 -59.15
CA ALA A 131 -22.89 19.15 -58.11
C ALA A 131 -23.20 19.70 -56.72
N VAL A 132 -22.83 20.95 -56.46
CA VAL A 132 -23.04 21.65 -55.20
C VAL A 132 -24.52 21.96 -54.95
N THR A 133 -25.28 22.28 -56.00
CA THR A 133 -26.74 22.50 -55.87
C THR A 133 -27.50 21.21 -55.61
N LEU A 134 -27.07 20.08 -56.19
CA LEU A 134 -27.70 18.77 -55.94
C LEU A 134 -27.26 18.13 -54.62
N LEU A 135 -26.00 18.31 -54.23
CA LEU A 135 -25.38 17.68 -53.06
C LEU A 135 -24.73 18.72 -52.12
N PRO A 136 -25.51 19.64 -51.53
CA PRO A 136 -24.97 20.74 -50.75
C PRO A 136 -24.32 20.31 -49.43
N ARG A 137 -24.63 19.12 -48.91
CA ARG A 137 -24.05 18.60 -47.65
C ARG A 137 -22.66 17.98 -47.79
N ILE A 138 -22.15 17.85 -49.01
CA ILE A 138 -20.90 17.13 -49.27
C ILE A 138 -19.77 18.13 -49.40
N ASP A 139 -19.05 18.35 -48.31
CA ASP A 139 -17.96 19.32 -48.20
C ASP A 139 -16.86 19.12 -49.24
N GLN A 140 -16.58 17.87 -49.64
CA GLN A 140 -15.55 17.55 -50.63
C GLN A 140 -15.78 18.26 -51.97
N LEU A 141 -17.04 18.41 -52.39
CA LEU A 141 -17.39 19.09 -53.65
C LEU A 141 -17.14 20.59 -53.54
N TRP A 142 -17.52 21.19 -52.40
CA TRP A 142 -17.26 22.60 -52.10
C TRP A 142 -15.77 22.90 -52.06
N TYR A 143 -14.98 22.08 -51.37
CA TYR A 143 -13.52 22.24 -51.32
C TYR A 143 -12.89 22.21 -52.70
N LYS A 144 -13.28 21.25 -53.55
CA LYS A 144 -12.75 21.16 -54.91
C LYS A 144 -13.19 22.33 -55.79
N TYR A 145 -14.41 22.82 -55.60
CA TYR A 145 -14.92 23.96 -56.36
C TYR A 145 -14.21 25.27 -55.97
N VAL A 146 -14.07 25.53 -54.67
CA VAL A 146 -13.28 26.66 -54.16
C VAL A 146 -11.83 26.57 -54.65
N TYR A 147 -11.20 25.39 -54.50
CA TYR A 147 -9.82 25.19 -54.92
C TYR A 147 -9.63 25.43 -56.42
N LEU A 148 -10.62 25.06 -57.24
CA LEU A 148 -10.62 25.37 -58.67
C LEU A 148 -10.65 26.90 -58.91
N GLU A 149 -11.56 27.63 -58.27
CA GLU A 149 -11.63 29.09 -58.44
C GLU A 149 -10.36 29.80 -57.92
N GLU A 150 -9.77 29.30 -56.83
CA GLU A 150 -8.50 29.80 -56.29
C GLU A 150 -7.33 29.57 -57.24
N LEU A 151 -7.24 28.37 -57.85
CA LEU A 151 -6.23 28.06 -58.88
C LEU A 151 -6.36 28.94 -60.12
N LEU A 152 -7.58 29.37 -60.45
CA LEU A 152 -7.85 30.27 -61.57
C LEU A 152 -7.58 31.75 -61.21
N GLY A 153 -7.22 32.04 -59.96
CA GLY A 153 -6.98 33.39 -59.44
C GLY A 153 -8.26 34.20 -59.21
N ASN A 154 -9.44 33.58 -59.30
CA ASN A 154 -10.73 34.24 -59.13
C ASN A 154 -11.14 34.28 -57.65
N VAL A 155 -10.48 35.13 -56.87
CA VAL A 155 -10.73 35.27 -55.43
C VAL A 155 -12.17 35.71 -55.14
N ALA A 156 -12.74 36.60 -55.94
CA ALA A 156 -14.13 37.04 -55.79
C ALA A 156 -15.13 35.89 -56.02
N GLY A 157 -14.89 35.05 -57.03
CA GLY A 157 -15.68 33.84 -57.27
C GLY A 157 -15.56 32.85 -56.13
N ALA A 158 -14.33 32.57 -55.66
CA ALA A 158 -14.11 31.69 -54.52
C ALA A 158 -14.83 32.17 -53.25
N ARG A 159 -14.83 33.49 -52.97
CA ARG A 159 -15.63 34.09 -51.88
C ARG A 159 -17.12 33.90 -52.07
N GLN A 160 -17.64 34.09 -53.28
CA GLN A 160 -19.06 33.87 -53.55
C GLN A 160 -19.46 32.40 -53.33
N VAL A 161 -18.58 31.46 -53.69
CA VAL A 161 -18.78 30.03 -53.42
C VAL A 161 -18.76 29.76 -51.92
N PHE A 162 -17.81 30.33 -51.17
CA PHE A 162 -17.78 30.22 -49.71
C PHE A 162 -19.02 30.82 -49.05
N GLU A 163 -19.47 32.00 -49.44
CA GLU A 163 -20.68 32.63 -48.91
C GLU A 163 -21.93 31.78 -49.18
N ARG A 164 -22.04 31.19 -50.38
CA ARG A 164 -23.09 30.20 -50.68
C ARG A 164 -22.96 28.96 -49.83
N TRP A 165 -21.74 28.51 -49.53
CA TRP A 165 -21.52 27.35 -48.68
C TRP A 165 -21.93 27.63 -47.24
N MET A 166 -21.59 28.81 -46.71
CA MET A 166 -21.91 29.21 -45.33
C MET A 166 -23.42 29.36 -45.09
N GLN A 167 -24.21 29.65 -46.13
CA GLN A 167 -25.69 29.63 -46.04
C GLN A 167 -26.26 28.26 -45.66
N TRP A 168 -25.52 27.17 -45.88
CA TRP A 168 -25.92 25.81 -45.50
C TRP A 168 -25.44 25.40 -44.11
N GLU A 169 -24.81 26.31 -43.35
CA GLU A 169 -24.26 26.05 -42.01
C GLU A 169 -23.40 24.77 -41.94
N PRO A 170 -22.30 24.72 -42.72
CA PRO A 170 -21.46 23.52 -42.85
C PRO A 170 -20.60 23.27 -41.60
N ASP A 171 -19.90 22.13 -41.58
CA ASP A 171 -19.05 21.69 -40.47
C ASP A 171 -17.92 22.70 -40.16
N ASP A 172 -17.33 22.60 -38.96
CA ASP A 172 -16.28 23.50 -38.45
C ASP A 172 -15.08 23.64 -39.39
N LYS A 173 -14.78 22.59 -40.17
CA LYS A 173 -13.68 22.58 -41.12
C LYS A 173 -13.94 23.50 -42.31
N ALA A 174 -15.20 23.72 -42.68
CA ALA A 174 -15.57 24.61 -43.78
C ALA A 174 -15.28 26.07 -43.41
N TRP A 175 -15.74 26.48 -42.23
CA TRP A 175 -15.48 27.81 -41.67
C TRP A 175 -13.98 28.08 -41.54
N GLN A 176 -13.22 27.12 -40.99
CA GLN A 176 -11.76 27.24 -40.89
C GLN A 176 -11.07 27.36 -42.25
N ALA A 177 -11.55 26.66 -43.28
CA ALA A 177 -10.97 26.77 -44.61
C ALA A 177 -11.24 28.14 -45.23
N TYR A 178 -12.42 28.72 -44.97
CA TYR A 178 -12.74 30.06 -45.43
C TYR A 178 -11.87 31.12 -44.72
N ILE A 179 -11.71 31.00 -43.40
CA ILE A 179 -10.83 31.87 -42.61
C ILE A 179 -9.39 31.77 -43.10
N LYS A 180 -8.87 30.54 -43.29
CA LYS A 180 -7.52 30.32 -43.83
C LYS A 180 -7.34 30.90 -45.24
N MET A 181 -8.40 31.00 -46.03
CA MET A 181 -8.34 31.63 -47.35
C MET A 181 -8.20 33.14 -47.20
N GLU A 182 -8.99 33.80 -46.35
CA GLU A 182 -8.82 35.23 -46.09
C GLU A 182 -7.49 35.55 -45.38
N GLU A 183 -6.97 34.66 -44.52
CA GLU A 183 -5.62 34.76 -43.95
C GLU A 183 -4.52 34.71 -45.02
N ARG A 184 -4.65 33.85 -46.04
CA ARG A 184 -3.70 33.80 -47.18
C ARG A 184 -3.67 35.10 -47.97
N TYR A 185 -4.79 35.83 -48.02
CA TYR A 185 -4.91 37.11 -48.73
C TYR A 185 -4.77 38.33 -47.80
N GLU A 186 -4.38 38.14 -46.54
CA GLU A 186 -4.19 39.19 -45.53
C GLU A 186 -5.44 40.04 -45.21
N GLU A 187 -6.64 39.51 -45.50
CA GLU A 187 -7.92 40.19 -45.27
C GLU A 187 -8.46 39.92 -43.87
N LEU A 188 -7.67 40.30 -42.87
CA LEU A 188 -7.86 39.91 -41.47
C LEU A 188 -9.17 40.43 -40.85
N ASN A 189 -9.69 41.57 -41.32
CA ASN A 189 -10.96 42.11 -40.84
C ASN A 189 -12.16 41.27 -41.29
N ARG A 190 -12.12 40.72 -42.51
CA ARG A 190 -13.14 39.80 -42.99
C ARG A 190 -13.07 38.47 -42.25
N ALA A 191 -11.86 37.96 -42.00
CA ALA A 191 -11.66 36.78 -41.17
C ALA A 191 -12.30 36.93 -39.78
N SER A 192 -12.16 38.10 -39.14
CA SER A 192 -12.83 38.40 -37.86
C SER A 192 -14.36 38.37 -37.97
N ALA A 193 -14.93 39.02 -38.99
CA ALA A 193 -16.38 38.96 -39.25
C ALA A 193 -16.88 37.54 -39.55
N ILE A 194 -16.05 36.68 -40.16
CA ILE A 194 -16.37 35.27 -40.39
C ILE A 194 -16.36 34.51 -39.06
N TYR A 195 -15.42 34.79 -38.15
CA TYR A 195 -15.44 34.22 -36.81
C TYR A 195 -16.70 34.62 -36.02
N GLU A 196 -17.11 35.90 -36.08
CA GLU A 196 -18.36 36.37 -35.46
C GLU A 196 -19.58 35.57 -35.97
N ARG A 197 -19.68 35.38 -37.30
CA ARG A 197 -20.74 34.56 -37.90
C ARG A 197 -20.63 33.09 -37.50
N TRP A 198 -19.42 32.52 -37.49
CA TRP A 198 -19.19 31.13 -37.13
C TRP A 198 -19.62 30.85 -35.69
N VAL A 199 -19.28 31.76 -34.78
CA VAL A 199 -19.71 31.70 -33.37
C VAL A 199 -21.23 31.82 -33.24
N ALA A 200 -21.87 32.70 -34.01
CA ALA A 200 -23.33 32.86 -33.98
C ALA A 200 -24.08 31.60 -34.46
N VAL A 201 -23.55 30.89 -35.47
CA VAL A 201 -24.15 29.65 -35.98
C VAL A 201 -23.82 28.46 -35.08
N ARG A 202 -22.58 28.35 -34.61
CA ARG A 202 -22.09 27.27 -33.75
C ARG A 202 -21.42 27.86 -32.50
N PRO A 203 -22.19 28.09 -31.43
CA PRO A 203 -21.65 28.54 -30.15
C PRO A 203 -20.92 27.40 -29.40
N GLU A 204 -19.82 26.92 -29.96
CA GLU A 204 -18.93 25.98 -29.28
C GLU A 204 -17.76 26.72 -28.62
N PRO A 205 -17.38 26.37 -27.38
CA PRO A 205 -16.23 26.96 -26.69
C PRO A 205 -14.95 26.91 -27.50
N ARG A 206 -14.74 25.82 -28.25
CA ARG A 206 -13.56 25.63 -29.08
C ARG A 206 -13.44 26.70 -30.15
N VAL A 207 -14.58 27.17 -30.68
CA VAL A 207 -14.63 28.22 -31.70
C VAL A 207 -14.26 29.57 -31.08
N TRP A 208 -14.83 29.90 -29.93
CA TRP A 208 -14.45 31.10 -29.17
C TRP A 208 -12.95 31.15 -28.84
N VAL A 209 -12.38 30.03 -28.38
CA VAL A 209 -10.94 29.94 -28.09
C VAL A 209 -10.10 30.11 -29.36
N LYS A 210 -10.54 29.60 -30.51
CA LYS A 210 -9.85 29.81 -31.80
C LYS A 210 -9.93 31.26 -32.25
N TRP A 211 -11.10 31.89 -32.15
CA TRP A 211 -11.29 33.30 -32.49
C TRP A 211 -10.40 34.21 -31.63
N ALA A 212 -10.37 33.97 -30.31
CA ALA A 212 -9.54 34.76 -29.42
C ALA A 212 -8.04 34.56 -29.67
N LYS A 213 -7.60 33.33 -29.98
CA LYS A 213 -6.21 33.07 -30.40
C LYS A 213 -5.86 33.77 -31.71
N PHE A 214 -6.80 33.81 -32.65
CA PHE A 214 -6.63 34.53 -33.91
C PHE A 214 -6.45 36.04 -33.67
N GLU A 215 -7.27 36.67 -32.82
CA GLU A 215 -7.10 38.09 -32.49
C GLU A 215 -5.81 38.36 -31.67
N GLU A 216 -5.36 37.39 -30.87
CA GLU A 216 -4.06 37.44 -30.20
C GLU A 216 -2.90 37.43 -31.22
N GLU A 217 -2.94 36.56 -32.24
CA GLU A 217 -1.95 36.52 -33.32
C GLU A 217 -1.92 37.83 -34.13
N ARG A 218 -3.08 38.48 -34.27
CA ARG A 218 -3.21 39.82 -34.88
C ARG A 218 -2.70 40.96 -34.01
N ARG A 219 -2.27 40.67 -32.77
CA ARG A 219 -1.82 41.65 -31.77
C ARG A 219 -2.90 42.69 -31.42
N GLN A 220 -4.17 42.29 -31.45
CA GLN A 220 -5.30 43.11 -30.98
C GLN A 220 -5.84 42.51 -29.66
N PRO A 221 -5.13 42.68 -28.53
CA PRO A 221 -5.53 42.07 -27.26
C PRO A 221 -6.86 42.59 -26.73
N ASP A 222 -7.23 43.83 -27.07
CA ASP A 222 -8.48 44.43 -26.61
C ASP A 222 -9.69 43.74 -27.26
N LYS A 223 -9.62 43.46 -28.57
CA LYS A 223 -10.64 42.64 -29.23
C LYS A 223 -10.65 41.22 -28.70
N ALA A 224 -9.48 40.61 -28.47
CA ALA A 224 -9.44 39.27 -27.88
C ALA A 224 -10.12 39.22 -26.48
N ARG A 225 -9.99 40.28 -25.68
CA ARG A 225 -10.70 40.42 -24.40
C ARG A 225 -12.20 40.60 -24.60
N GLU A 226 -12.62 41.44 -25.55
CA GLU A 226 -14.03 41.61 -25.92
C GLU A 226 -14.64 40.26 -26.35
N VAL A 227 -13.91 39.50 -27.18
CA VAL A 227 -14.30 38.14 -27.59
C VAL A 227 -14.49 37.23 -26.39
N PHE A 228 -13.54 37.21 -25.46
CA PHE A 228 -13.66 36.39 -24.25
C PHE A 228 -14.79 36.86 -23.34
N GLN A 229 -15.00 38.17 -23.21
CA GLN A 229 -16.11 38.72 -22.43
C GLN A 229 -17.46 38.37 -23.05
N MET A 230 -17.60 38.50 -24.37
CA MET A 230 -18.78 38.07 -25.12
C MET A 230 -19.01 36.57 -24.99
N ALA A 231 -17.95 35.76 -25.00
CA ALA A 231 -18.08 34.32 -24.77
C ALA A 231 -18.64 34.04 -23.37
N LEU A 232 -18.13 34.73 -22.34
CA LEU A 232 -18.58 34.56 -20.97
C LEU A 232 -20.02 35.05 -20.75
N GLU A 233 -20.41 36.15 -21.39
CA GLU A 233 -21.80 36.64 -21.36
C GLU A 233 -22.74 35.67 -22.07
N PHE A 234 -22.30 35.10 -23.20
CA PHE A 234 -23.10 34.16 -23.97
C PHE A 234 -23.33 32.83 -23.24
N PHE A 235 -22.30 32.28 -22.59
CA PHE A 235 -22.43 31.00 -21.86
C PHE A 235 -23.22 31.12 -20.54
N GLY A 236 -23.49 32.34 -20.06
CA GLY A 236 -24.37 32.59 -18.90
C GLY A 236 -24.02 31.78 -17.65
N ASP A 237 -25.03 31.54 -16.81
CA ASP A 237 -24.92 30.79 -15.54
C ASP A 237 -25.46 29.35 -15.65
N ASP A 238 -25.74 28.85 -16.85
CA ASP A 238 -26.31 27.51 -17.04
C ASP A 238 -25.23 26.42 -16.83
N ALA A 239 -25.46 25.50 -15.89
CA ALA A 239 -24.48 24.50 -15.43
C ALA A 239 -23.82 23.65 -16.54
N GLU A 240 -24.51 23.41 -17.66
CA GLU A 240 -24.02 22.64 -18.81
C GLU A 240 -23.16 23.50 -19.77
N GLN A 241 -23.44 24.80 -19.81
CA GLN A 241 -22.65 25.79 -20.54
C GLN A 241 -21.37 26.15 -19.78
N ILE A 242 -21.38 26.03 -18.45
CA ILE A 242 -20.21 26.25 -17.59
C ILE A 242 -19.12 25.17 -17.82
N GLU A 243 -19.48 23.91 -18.09
CA GLU A 243 -18.50 22.85 -18.45
C GLU A 243 -17.75 23.24 -19.72
N LYS A 244 -18.49 23.73 -20.69
CA LYS A 244 -18.02 24.27 -21.96
C LYS A 244 -17.18 25.53 -21.75
N ALA A 245 -17.57 26.41 -20.83
CA ALA A 245 -16.84 27.62 -20.47
C ALA A 245 -15.50 27.34 -19.77
N GLN A 246 -15.27 26.15 -19.20
CA GLN A 246 -13.98 25.80 -18.57
C GLN A 246 -12.79 25.96 -19.54
N ALA A 247 -12.97 25.54 -20.79
CA ALA A 247 -11.95 25.71 -21.83
C ALA A 247 -11.70 27.20 -22.13
N VAL A 248 -12.77 28.00 -22.14
CA VAL A 248 -12.74 29.45 -22.34
C VAL A 248 -11.99 30.10 -21.17
N PHE A 249 -12.37 29.85 -19.92
CA PHE A 249 -11.70 30.38 -18.72
C PHE A 249 -10.22 30.05 -18.69
N ASN A 250 -9.83 28.80 -18.96
CA ASN A 250 -8.43 28.39 -18.98
C ASN A 250 -7.66 29.12 -20.10
N SER A 251 -8.25 29.26 -21.28
CA SER A 251 -7.63 30.00 -22.39
C SER A 251 -7.55 31.50 -22.14
N PHE A 252 -8.55 32.10 -21.51
CA PHE A 252 -8.60 33.51 -21.15
C PHE A 252 -7.55 33.83 -20.08
N ALA A 253 -7.48 33.00 -19.03
CA ALA A 253 -6.43 33.12 -18.03
C ALA A 253 -5.05 32.94 -18.65
N LYS A 254 -4.84 31.95 -19.54
CA LYS A 254 -3.57 31.78 -20.27
C LYS A 254 -3.23 32.99 -21.13
N MET A 255 -4.20 33.61 -21.79
CA MET A 255 -3.97 34.85 -22.53
C MET A 255 -3.49 35.96 -21.59
N GLU A 256 -4.17 36.20 -20.47
CA GLU A 256 -3.75 37.23 -19.51
C GLU A 256 -2.38 36.91 -18.89
N THR A 257 -2.03 35.63 -18.67
CA THR A 257 -0.66 35.26 -18.26
C THR A 257 0.40 35.61 -19.30
N ARG A 258 0.09 35.45 -20.61
CA ARG A 258 1.02 35.84 -21.69
C ARG A 258 1.15 37.35 -21.81
N LEU A 259 0.07 38.08 -21.51
CA LEU A 259 0.05 39.55 -21.41
C LEU A 259 0.66 40.08 -20.10
N LYS A 260 1.08 39.20 -19.19
CA LYS A 260 1.68 39.49 -17.87
C LYS A 260 0.73 40.12 -16.84
N GLU A 261 -0.57 40.04 -17.05
CA GLU A 261 -1.61 40.52 -16.13
C GLU A 261 -2.01 39.40 -15.16
N TYR A 262 -1.09 39.05 -14.24
CA TYR A 262 -1.28 37.91 -13.34
C TYR A 262 -2.43 38.08 -12.35
N GLU A 263 -2.72 39.32 -11.92
CA GLU A 263 -3.82 39.62 -11.00
C GLU A 263 -5.18 39.36 -11.68
N ARG A 264 -5.34 39.77 -12.93
CA ARG A 264 -6.56 39.49 -13.70
C ARG A 264 -6.73 37.98 -13.92
N ALA A 265 -5.65 37.28 -14.25
CA ALA A 265 -5.67 35.82 -14.36
C ALA A 265 -6.15 35.15 -13.05
N ARG A 266 -5.71 35.64 -11.87
CA ARG A 266 -6.20 35.17 -10.56
C ARG A 266 -7.69 35.43 -10.36
N VAL A 267 -8.16 36.64 -10.68
CA VAL A 267 -9.58 36.98 -10.57
C VAL A 267 -10.43 36.08 -11.48
N ILE A 268 -9.98 35.82 -12.71
CA ILE A 268 -10.65 34.92 -13.64
C ILE A 268 -10.74 33.50 -13.08
N TYR A 269 -9.63 32.97 -12.53
CA TYR A 269 -9.66 31.64 -11.92
C TYR A 269 -10.57 31.56 -10.70
N LYS A 270 -10.54 32.56 -9.80
CA LYS A 270 -11.44 32.62 -8.64
C LYS A 270 -12.90 32.70 -9.07
N PHE A 271 -13.21 33.61 -9.99
CA PHE A 271 -14.55 33.80 -10.53
C PHE A 271 -15.10 32.53 -11.19
N ALA A 272 -14.25 31.83 -11.94
CA ALA A 272 -14.63 30.56 -12.55
C ALA A 272 -14.92 29.49 -11.48
N LEU A 273 -14.10 29.40 -10.43
CA LEU A 273 -14.27 28.43 -9.35
C LEU A 273 -15.50 28.69 -8.47
N ASP A 274 -15.88 29.95 -8.27
CA ASP A 274 -17.06 30.30 -7.47
C ASP A 274 -18.38 29.92 -8.18
N ARG A 275 -18.40 29.91 -9.52
CA ARG A 275 -19.57 29.55 -10.32
C ARG A 275 -19.63 28.07 -10.71
N LEU A 276 -18.48 27.40 -10.74
CA LEU A 276 -18.39 25.98 -11.11
C LEU A 276 -18.76 25.07 -9.92
N PRO A 277 -19.65 24.07 -10.11
CA PRO A 277 -19.84 23.01 -9.13
C PRO A 277 -18.52 22.27 -8.83
N ARG A 278 -18.19 22.17 -7.53
CA ARG A 278 -16.90 21.67 -7.01
C ARG A 278 -16.49 20.29 -7.53
N SER A 279 -17.45 19.43 -7.86
CA SER A 279 -17.23 18.06 -8.35
C SER A 279 -16.72 17.94 -9.78
N LYS A 280 -16.75 19.01 -10.58
CA LYS A 280 -16.36 18.97 -12.00
C LYS A 280 -15.24 19.94 -12.37
N SER A 281 -14.83 20.77 -11.40
CA SER A 281 -13.75 21.76 -11.54
C SER A 281 -12.33 21.20 -11.49
N ASN A 282 -12.12 19.88 -11.41
CA ASN A 282 -10.78 19.27 -11.25
C ASN A 282 -9.76 19.74 -12.30
N ALA A 283 -10.15 19.82 -13.57
CA ALA A 283 -9.26 20.31 -14.62
C ALA A 283 -8.96 21.82 -14.52
N LEU A 284 -9.87 22.61 -13.93
CA LEU A 284 -9.65 24.04 -13.70
C LEU A 284 -8.79 24.26 -12.46
N TYR A 285 -9.03 23.51 -11.37
CA TYR A 285 -8.16 23.50 -10.19
C TYR A 285 -6.75 23.05 -10.55
N ALA A 286 -6.58 22.05 -11.43
CA ALA A 286 -5.26 21.63 -11.91
C ALA A 286 -4.57 22.74 -12.71
N ALA A 287 -5.31 23.44 -13.58
CA ALA A 287 -4.79 24.58 -14.33
C ALA A 287 -4.43 25.76 -13.41
N TYR A 288 -5.28 26.06 -12.42
CA TYR A 288 -5.08 27.12 -11.45
C TYR A 288 -3.90 26.80 -10.52
N THR A 289 -3.79 25.56 -10.04
CA THR A 289 -2.64 25.09 -9.27
C THR A 289 -1.36 25.20 -10.09
N LYS A 290 -1.38 24.86 -11.38
CA LYS A 290 -0.21 25.02 -12.27
C LYS A 290 0.16 26.50 -12.42
N PHE A 291 -0.83 27.37 -12.53
CA PHE A 291 -0.63 28.81 -12.60
C PHE A 291 -0.04 29.38 -11.29
N GLU A 292 -0.60 29.04 -10.13
CA GLU A 292 -0.07 29.47 -8.83
C GLU A 292 1.30 28.85 -8.52
N LYS A 293 1.60 27.64 -9.02
CA LYS A 293 2.96 27.07 -8.96
C LYS A 293 3.99 27.89 -9.72
N GLN A 294 3.59 28.50 -10.84
CA GLN A 294 4.49 29.26 -11.71
C GLN A 294 4.60 30.73 -11.28
N HIS A 295 3.51 31.31 -10.77
CA HIS A 295 3.36 32.76 -10.57
C HIS A 295 2.75 33.16 -9.22
N GLY A 296 2.49 32.21 -8.32
CA GLY A 296 1.85 32.41 -7.03
C GLY A 296 2.81 32.70 -5.89
N THR A 297 2.25 33.20 -4.80
CA THR A 297 2.91 33.30 -3.49
C THR A 297 2.66 32.02 -2.68
N ARG A 298 3.53 31.71 -1.70
CA ARG A 298 3.44 30.45 -0.93
C ARG A 298 2.07 30.24 -0.26
N SER A 299 1.47 31.28 0.32
CA SER A 299 0.15 31.21 0.97
C SER A 299 -1.01 30.99 -0.02
N THR A 300 -0.98 31.67 -1.18
CA THR A 300 -1.98 31.46 -2.25
C THR A 300 -1.87 30.06 -2.86
N LEU A 301 -0.66 29.52 -2.95
CA LEU A 301 -0.46 28.14 -3.36
C LEU A 301 -1.03 27.15 -2.33
N GLU A 302 -0.78 27.36 -1.04
CA GLU A 302 -1.25 26.45 0.01
C GLU A 302 -2.79 26.43 0.08
N THR A 303 -3.46 27.59 0.04
CA THR A 303 -4.93 27.68 0.02
C THR A 303 -5.57 26.97 -1.19
N THR A 304 -4.94 27.05 -2.36
CA THR A 304 -5.46 26.40 -3.59
C THR A 304 -5.22 24.90 -3.62
N VAL A 305 -4.09 24.44 -3.06
CA VAL A 305 -3.80 23.02 -2.88
C VAL A 305 -4.74 22.39 -1.85
N ILE A 306 -5.05 23.09 -0.75
CA ILE A 306 -6.06 22.67 0.23
C ILE A 306 -7.41 22.50 -0.46
N GLY A 307 -7.86 23.50 -1.24
CA GLY A 307 -9.10 23.40 -2.03
C GLY A 307 -9.17 22.21 -2.98
N LYS A 308 -8.07 21.89 -3.68
CA LYS A 308 -8.00 20.71 -4.56
C LYS A 308 -8.13 19.40 -3.78
N ARG A 309 -7.41 19.28 -2.65
CA ARG A 309 -7.44 18.06 -1.84
C ARG A 309 -8.80 17.86 -1.16
N ARG A 310 -9.49 18.94 -0.75
CA ARG A 310 -10.88 18.88 -0.26
C ARG A 310 -11.80 18.18 -1.26
N ILE A 311 -11.75 18.57 -2.53
CA ILE A 311 -12.58 17.98 -3.59
C ILE A 311 -12.22 16.51 -3.82
N GLN A 312 -10.93 16.20 -3.85
CA GLN A 312 -10.49 14.81 -3.99
C GLN A 312 -11.03 13.94 -2.85
N TYR A 313 -10.92 14.39 -1.60
CA TYR A 313 -11.44 13.66 -0.46
C TYR A 313 -12.97 13.59 -0.46
N GLU A 314 -13.68 14.65 -0.89
CA GLU A 314 -15.13 14.62 -1.07
C GLU A 314 -15.57 13.61 -2.14
N GLU A 315 -14.86 13.53 -3.26
CA GLU A 315 -15.09 12.51 -4.29
C GLU A 315 -14.80 11.11 -3.75
N GLU A 316 -13.68 10.92 -3.06
CA GLU A 316 -13.30 9.64 -2.47
C GLU A 316 -14.33 9.19 -1.41
N ILE A 317 -14.86 10.10 -0.59
CA ILE A 317 -15.95 9.84 0.37
C ILE A 317 -17.26 9.52 -0.35
N ALA A 318 -17.56 10.17 -1.48
CA ALA A 318 -18.77 9.88 -2.25
C ALA A 318 -18.72 8.49 -2.89
N HIS A 319 -17.53 8.03 -3.30
CA HIS A 319 -17.33 6.68 -3.84
C HIS A 319 -17.27 5.61 -2.73
N ASP A 320 -16.51 5.88 -1.66
CA ASP A 320 -16.36 5.00 -0.51
C ASP A 320 -16.50 5.78 0.81
N SER A 321 -17.74 5.94 1.25
CA SER A 321 -18.06 6.63 2.49
C SER A 321 -17.49 5.95 3.75
N LYS A 322 -17.04 4.70 3.66
CA LYS A 322 -16.62 3.87 4.81
C LYS A 322 -15.10 3.75 4.94
N ASN A 323 -14.34 4.37 4.04
CA ASN A 323 -12.90 4.42 4.15
C ASN A 323 -12.48 5.46 5.22
N TYR A 324 -12.23 4.97 6.44
CA TYR A 324 -11.80 5.82 7.56
C TYR A 324 -10.43 6.47 7.36
N ASP A 325 -9.56 5.90 6.52
CA ASP A 325 -8.24 6.50 6.27
C ASP A 325 -8.37 7.80 5.47
N VAL A 326 -9.32 7.87 4.52
CA VAL A 326 -9.68 9.12 3.81
C VAL A 326 -10.25 10.16 4.79
N TRP A 327 -11.07 9.74 5.76
CA TRP A 327 -11.57 10.63 6.79
C TRP A 327 -10.46 11.17 7.71
N PHE A 328 -9.44 10.36 8.04
CA PHE A 328 -8.28 10.81 8.79
C PHE A 328 -7.46 11.83 8.02
N ASP A 329 -7.20 11.56 6.74
CA ASP A 329 -6.41 12.45 5.89
C ASP A 329 -7.17 13.76 5.62
N TYR A 330 -8.49 13.69 5.46
CA TYR A 330 -9.35 14.86 5.31
C TYR A 330 -9.37 15.71 6.59
N ALA A 331 -9.55 15.08 7.76
CA ALA A 331 -9.51 15.77 9.04
C ALA A 331 -8.16 16.43 9.31
N ARG A 332 -7.04 15.73 9.06
CA ARG A 332 -5.68 16.30 9.20
C ARG A 332 -5.42 17.46 8.26
N LEU A 333 -6.00 17.42 7.05
CA LEU A 333 -5.89 18.53 6.12
C LEU A 333 -6.62 19.77 6.63
N GLU A 334 -7.82 19.60 7.21
CA GLU A 334 -8.57 20.70 7.81
C GLU A 334 -7.90 21.22 9.10
N GLU A 335 -7.36 20.34 9.95
CA GLU A 335 -6.52 20.76 11.09
C GLU A 335 -5.29 21.53 10.62
N GLY A 336 -4.63 21.08 9.55
CA GLY A 336 -3.51 21.78 8.93
C GLY A 336 -3.90 23.16 8.43
N ALA A 337 -5.05 23.27 7.75
CA ALA A 337 -5.59 24.54 7.28
C ALA A 337 -5.93 25.47 8.45
N PHE A 338 -6.49 24.94 9.53
CA PHE A 338 -6.75 25.69 10.75
C PHE A 338 -5.45 26.23 11.36
N ARG A 339 -4.41 25.38 11.49
CA ARG A 339 -3.10 25.81 12.00
C ARG A 339 -2.47 26.91 11.14
N THR A 340 -2.52 26.80 9.82
CA THR A 340 -1.99 27.85 8.93
C THR A 340 -2.77 29.16 9.08
N THR A 341 -4.11 29.12 9.13
CA THR A 341 -4.92 30.35 9.31
C THR A 341 -4.66 31.02 10.67
N ARG A 342 -4.37 30.22 11.70
CA ARG A 342 -4.00 30.73 13.03
C ARG A 342 -2.60 31.33 13.05
N GLU A 343 -1.64 30.71 12.38
CA GLU A 343 -0.27 31.24 12.23
C GLU A 343 -0.24 32.53 11.41
N GLU A 344 -1.13 32.67 10.43
CA GLU A 344 -1.31 33.89 9.62
C GLU A 344 -1.99 35.04 10.39
N GLY A 345 -2.47 34.81 11.62
CA GLY A 345 -3.09 35.83 12.45
C GLY A 345 -4.45 36.32 11.91
N ALA A 346 -5.23 35.41 11.32
CA ALA A 346 -6.56 35.68 10.78
C ALA A 346 -7.57 36.17 11.84
N SER A 347 -8.67 36.78 11.39
CA SER A 347 -9.71 37.32 12.27
C SER A 347 -10.45 36.23 13.06
N ASP A 348 -10.97 36.56 14.24
CA ASP A 348 -11.70 35.61 15.11
C ASP A 348 -12.91 34.95 14.39
N GLU A 349 -13.52 35.64 13.42
CA GLU A 349 -14.62 35.11 12.61
C GLU A 349 -14.15 34.04 11.61
N GLU A 350 -12.99 34.22 10.99
CA GLU A 350 -12.38 33.24 10.07
C GLU A 350 -11.90 31.99 10.84
N ILE A 351 -11.37 32.19 12.05
CA ILE A 351 -10.97 31.10 12.95
C ILE A 351 -12.21 30.29 13.37
N GLN A 352 -13.32 30.95 13.72
CA GLN A 352 -14.57 30.25 14.06
C GLN A 352 -15.16 29.50 12.86
N SER A 353 -15.11 30.09 11.66
CA SER A 353 -15.55 29.41 10.44
C SER A 353 -14.68 28.20 10.12
N ALA A 354 -13.36 28.30 10.27
CA ALA A 354 -12.44 27.19 10.05
C ALA A 354 -12.68 26.06 11.07
N VAL A 355 -12.90 26.39 12.34
CA VAL A 355 -13.31 25.43 13.37
C VAL A 355 -14.65 24.77 13.03
N GLY A 356 -15.61 25.53 12.50
CA GLY A 356 -16.90 25.01 12.03
C GLY A 356 -16.74 23.97 10.92
N LEU A 357 -15.85 24.22 9.97
CA LEU A 357 -15.56 23.27 8.88
C LEU A 357 -14.90 21.98 9.39
N VAL A 358 -13.88 22.09 10.25
CA VAL A 358 -13.23 20.92 10.86
C VAL A 358 -14.26 20.09 11.63
N ARG A 359 -15.14 20.75 12.39
CA ARG A 359 -16.24 20.10 13.11
C ARG A 359 -17.20 19.37 12.19
N GLU A 360 -17.63 20.00 11.10
CA GLU A 360 -18.52 19.37 10.12
C GLU A 360 -17.89 18.09 9.54
N VAL A 361 -16.59 18.11 9.25
CA VAL A 361 -15.85 16.93 8.78
C VAL A 361 -15.87 15.81 9.82
N TYR A 362 -15.55 16.12 11.08
CA TYR A 362 -15.59 15.12 12.15
C TYR A 362 -17.00 14.60 12.42
N GLU A 363 -18.02 15.47 12.43
CA GLU A 363 -19.42 15.06 12.64
C GLU A 363 -19.92 14.17 11.50
N ARG A 364 -19.58 14.50 10.25
CA ARG A 364 -19.88 13.65 9.07
C ARG A 364 -19.15 12.32 9.13
N ALA A 365 -17.89 12.31 9.55
CA ALA A 365 -17.10 11.10 9.69
C ALA A 365 -17.65 10.20 10.80
N VAL A 366 -18.08 10.79 11.91
CA VAL A 366 -18.69 10.10 13.06
C VAL A 366 -20.08 9.54 12.72
N ALA A 367 -20.85 10.19 11.86
CA ALA A 367 -22.16 9.67 11.43
C ALA A 367 -22.05 8.32 10.68
N GLN A 368 -20.90 8.00 10.10
CA GLN A 368 -20.66 6.75 9.39
C GLN A 368 -20.23 5.64 10.36
N ILE A 369 -21.21 4.93 10.92
CA ILE A 369 -20.97 3.83 11.87
C ILE A 369 -20.43 2.60 11.10
N PRO A 370 -19.35 1.93 11.60
CA PRO A 370 -18.82 0.72 10.96
C PRO A 370 -19.87 -0.41 10.85
N PRO A 371 -20.00 -1.07 9.68
CA PRO A 371 -21.03 -2.09 9.44
C PRO A 371 -20.70 -3.49 10.00
N GLY A 372 -19.62 -3.66 10.79
CA GLY A 372 -19.21 -4.97 11.28
C GLY A 372 -18.74 -4.95 12.73
N ASP A 373 -19.08 -6.00 13.48
CA ASP A 373 -18.80 -6.14 14.92
C ASP A 373 -17.33 -6.53 15.23
N LEU A 374 -16.50 -6.70 14.19
CA LEU A 374 -15.09 -7.04 14.35
C LEU A 374 -14.28 -5.84 14.85
N LYS A 375 -13.54 -6.05 15.94
CA LYS A 375 -12.67 -5.07 16.60
C LYS A 375 -11.73 -4.30 15.65
N ARG A 376 -11.33 -4.89 14.51
CA ARG A 376 -10.46 -4.25 13.51
C ARG A 376 -11.10 -3.01 12.88
N HIS A 377 -12.39 -3.06 12.54
CA HIS A 377 -13.10 -1.94 11.92
C HIS A 377 -13.40 -0.83 12.95
N TRP A 378 -13.68 -1.22 14.20
CA TRP A 378 -13.91 -0.28 15.30
C TRP A 378 -12.65 0.43 15.78
N ARG A 379 -11.45 -0.17 15.60
CA ARG A 379 -10.20 0.46 16.05
C ARG A 379 -9.99 1.82 15.37
N ARG A 380 -10.12 1.90 14.04
CA ARG A 380 -9.99 3.15 13.29
C ARG A 380 -11.07 4.16 13.67
N TYR A 381 -12.32 3.73 13.74
CA TYR A 381 -13.44 4.58 14.16
C TYR A 381 -13.26 5.18 15.57
N ILE A 382 -12.76 4.42 16.53
CA ILE A 382 -12.50 4.93 17.89
C ILE A 382 -11.33 5.91 17.91
N PHE A 383 -10.32 5.70 17.06
CA PHE A 383 -9.25 6.68 16.91
C PHE A 383 -9.75 8.01 16.34
N LEU A 384 -10.70 7.98 15.39
CA LEU A 384 -11.35 9.18 14.88
C LEU A 384 -12.05 9.97 16.01
N TRP A 385 -12.76 9.28 16.91
CA TRP A 385 -13.35 9.91 18.09
C TRP A 385 -12.33 10.50 19.06
N ILE A 386 -11.19 9.82 19.25
CA ILE A 386 -10.11 10.32 20.11
C ILE A 386 -9.47 11.55 19.48
N ASP A 387 -9.21 11.54 18.17
CA ASP A 387 -8.63 12.67 17.45
C ASP A 387 -9.59 13.87 17.45
N TYR A 388 -10.90 13.64 17.27
CA TYR A 388 -11.91 14.70 17.40
C TYR A 388 -11.92 15.32 18.81
N ALA A 389 -11.84 14.50 19.85
CA ALA A 389 -11.80 14.98 21.22
C ALA A 389 -10.49 15.73 21.55
N LEU A 390 -9.36 15.27 21.00
CA LEU A 390 -8.05 15.94 21.16
C LEU A 390 -8.01 17.27 20.40
N PHE A 391 -8.59 17.35 19.20
CA PHE A 391 -8.75 18.60 18.46
C PHE A 391 -9.53 19.63 19.28
N GLU A 392 -10.70 19.25 19.82
CA GLU A 392 -11.48 20.17 20.65
C GLU A 392 -10.74 20.56 21.93
N GLU A 393 -10.01 19.63 22.56
CA GLU A 393 -9.27 19.89 23.80
C GLU A 393 -8.06 20.81 23.61
N ILE A 394 -7.22 20.54 22.60
CA ILE A 394 -5.95 21.23 22.38
C ILE A 394 -6.15 22.52 21.60
N GLU A 395 -6.93 22.46 20.51
CA GLU A 395 -6.99 23.55 19.53
C GLU A 395 -8.09 24.55 19.86
N THR A 396 -9.31 24.07 20.12
CA THR A 396 -10.48 24.93 20.40
C THR A 396 -10.65 25.30 21.87
N LYS A 397 -10.10 24.48 22.79
CA LYS A 397 -10.26 24.58 24.24
C LYS A 397 -11.73 24.56 24.71
N ASP A 398 -12.65 23.98 23.94
CA ASP A 398 -14.06 23.79 24.34
C ASP A 398 -14.21 22.48 25.15
N TYR A 399 -13.96 22.59 26.45
CA TYR A 399 -13.93 21.44 27.36
C TYR A 399 -15.31 20.80 27.60
N ASP A 400 -16.38 21.59 27.58
CA ASP A 400 -17.74 21.08 27.80
C ASP A 400 -18.20 20.21 26.62
N ARG A 401 -17.79 20.60 25.41
CA ARG A 401 -18.03 19.81 24.20
C ARG A 401 -17.17 18.57 24.18
N THR A 402 -15.88 18.64 24.52
CA THR A 402 -15.02 17.45 24.65
C THR A 402 -15.64 16.40 25.57
N ARG A 403 -16.22 16.82 26.70
CA ARG A 403 -16.94 15.91 27.61
C ARG A 403 -18.15 15.25 26.95
N LYS A 404 -18.95 16.00 26.18
CA LYS A 404 -20.09 15.45 25.42
C LYS A 404 -19.61 14.45 24.36
N ILE A 405 -18.54 14.76 23.63
CA ILE A 405 -17.94 13.90 22.60
C ILE A 405 -17.50 12.56 23.19
N TYR A 406 -16.81 12.57 24.33
CA TYR A 406 -16.43 11.32 25.01
C TYR A 406 -17.64 10.54 25.52
N GLN A 407 -18.68 11.21 26.04
CA GLN A 407 -19.92 10.56 26.47
C GLN A 407 -20.67 9.92 25.29
N THR A 408 -20.77 10.60 24.14
CA THR A 408 -21.39 10.04 22.94
C THR A 408 -20.58 8.88 22.37
N ALA A 409 -19.24 8.98 22.37
CA ALA A 409 -18.37 7.89 21.94
C ALA A 409 -18.60 6.62 22.79
N ILE A 410 -18.74 6.77 24.11
CA ILE A 410 -19.03 5.66 25.01
C ILE A 410 -20.40 5.05 24.74
N GLN A 411 -21.43 5.85 24.40
CA GLN A 411 -22.76 5.32 24.09
C GLN A 411 -22.79 4.56 22.76
N VAL A 412 -22.02 5.01 21.76
CA VAL A 412 -21.99 4.41 20.43
C VAL A 412 -21.23 3.08 20.42
N VAL A 413 -20.21 2.92 21.27
CA VAL A 413 -19.38 1.70 21.32
C VAL A 413 -20.12 0.53 22.00
N PRO A 414 -20.29 -0.62 21.33
CA PRO A 414 -20.84 -1.84 21.95
C PRO A 414 -19.85 -2.50 22.93
N HIS A 415 -19.86 -2.09 24.20
CA HIS A 415 -18.95 -2.62 25.23
C HIS A 415 -19.15 -4.10 25.58
N LYS A 416 -20.30 -4.69 25.21
CA LYS A 416 -20.62 -6.11 25.46
C LYS A 416 -19.90 -7.08 24.50
N GLN A 417 -19.59 -6.62 23.30
CA GLN A 417 -18.98 -7.46 22.26
C GLN A 417 -17.45 -7.31 22.24
N PHE A 418 -16.95 -6.10 22.49
CA PHE A 418 -15.52 -5.84 22.60
C PHE A 418 -15.25 -4.70 23.58
N THR A 419 -14.07 -4.72 24.19
CA THR A 419 -13.67 -3.71 25.18
C THR A 419 -12.54 -2.84 24.64
N PHE A 420 -12.68 -1.51 24.68
CA PHE A 420 -11.61 -0.57 24.30
C PHE A 420 -11.13 0.26 25.50
N ALA A 421 -10.09 -0.24 26.18
CA ALA A 421 -9.49 0.43 27.33
C ALA A 421 -8.99 1.85 27.02
N LYS A 422 -8.42 2.08 25.82
CA LYS A 422 -7.80 3.37 25.47
C LYS A 422 -8.79 4.55 25.51
N LEU A 423 -10.05 4.35 25.09
CA LEU A 423 -11.06 5.42 25.11
C LEU A 423 -11.37 5.86 26.54
N TRP A 424 -11.63 4.90 27.43
CA TRP A 424 -11.89 5.15 28.84
C TRP A 424 -10.71 5.83 29.55
N LEU A 425 -9.48 5.40 29.24
CA LEU A 425 -8.27 5.99 29.80
C LEU A 425 -8.05 7.43 29.32
N MET A 426 -8.29 7.72 28.04
CA MET A 426 -8.17 9.08 27.52
C MET A 426 -9.22 10.00 28.15
N PHE A 427 -10.46 9.53 28.34
CA PHE A 427 -11.49 10.30 29.01
C PHE A 427 -11.19 10.54 30.50
N ALA A 428 -10.68 9.54 31.21
CA ALA A 428 -10.24 9.70 32.59
C ALA A 428 -9.08 10.69 32.71
N ARG A 429 -8.08 10.61 31.82
CA ARG A 429 -6.96 11.56 31.77
C ARG A 429 -7.43 12.98 31.44
N PHE A 430 -8.46 13.14 30.60
CA PHE A 430 -9.09 14.43 30.34
C PHE A 430 -9.70 15.03 31.62
N GLU A 431 -10.49 14.27 32.37
CA GLU A 431 -11.08 14.76 33.62
C GLU A 431 -10.00 15.04 34.69
N VAL A 432 -8.90 14.28 34.71
CA VAL A 432 -7.74 14.54 35.57
C VAL A 432 -7.05 15.85 35.19
N ARG A 433 -6.86 16.14 33.89
CA ARG A 433 -6.34 17.44 33.43
C ARG A 433 -7.26 18.60 33.79
N ARG A 434 -8.57 18.36 33.91
CA ARG A 434 -9.57 19.31 34.37
C ARG A 434 -9.69 19.41 35.90
N LEU A 435 -8.88 18.64 36.64
CA LEU A 435 -8.88 18.53 38.10
C LEU A 435 -10.18 17.95 38.71
N ASP A 436 -11.04 17.33 37.89
CA ASP A 436 -12.26 16.65 38.35
C ASP A 436 -11.98 15.19 38.68
N LEU A 437 -11.32 14.97 39.83
CA LEU A 437 -10.97 13.65 40.33
C LEU A 437 -12.21 12.75 40.62
N PRO A 438 -13.30 13.26 41.21
CA PRO A 438 -14.52 12.46 41.42
C PRO A 438 -15.12 11.93 40.12
N ALA A 439 -15.18 12.75 39.06
CA ALA A 439 -15.67 12.31 37.77
C ALA A 439 -14.74 11.26 37.14
N ALA A 440 -13.42 11.50 37.14
CA ALA A 440 -12.44 10.55 36.64
C ALA A 440 -12.55 9.17 37.33
N ARG A 441 -12.71 9.17 38.66
CA ARG A 441 -12.91 7.95 39.47
C ARG A 441 -14.21 7.23 39.13
N LYS A 442 -15.31 7.96 38.94
CA LYS A 442 -16.60 7.38 38.55
C LYS A 442 -16.51 6.75 37.16
N LEU A 443 -15.79 7.39 36.24
CA LEU A 443 -15.56 6.88 34.88
C LEU A 443 -14.69 5.63 34.87
N LEU A 444 -13.59 5.62 35.60
CA LEU A 444 -12.73 4.43 35.73
C LEU A 444 -13.46 3.29 36.44
N GLY A 445 -14.25 3.59 37.48
CA GLY A 445 -15.12 2.59 38.13
C GLY A 445 -16.19 2.01 37.19
N ALA A 446 -16.83 2.84 36.37
CA ALA A 446 -17.76 2.40 35.34
C ALA A 446 -17.05 1.57 34.25
N ALA A 447 -15.85 1.99 33.85
CA ALA A 447 -15.03 1.26 32.88
C ALA A 447 -14.65 -0.13 33.38
N LEU A 448 -14.27 -0.28 34.66
CA LEU A 448 -13.98 -1.58 35.25
C LEU A 448 -15.22 -2.49 35.30
N GLY A 449 -16.40 -1.92 35.59
CA GLY A 449 -17.65 -2.68 35.60
C GLY A 449 -18.15 -3.12 34.21
N MET A 450 -17.89 -2.33 33.17
CA MET A 450 -18.29 -2.65 31.79
C MET A 450 -17.22 -3.42 31.01
N CYS A 451 -15.94 -3.18 31.31
CA CYS A 451 -14.78 -3.61 30.53
C CYS A 451 -13.59 -3.95 31.45
N PRO A 452 -13.61 -5.05 32.21
CA PRO A 452 -12.48 -5.41 33.05
C PRO A 452 -11.29 -5.89 32.20
N LYS A 453 -10.23 -5.07 32.14
CA LYS A 453 -8.96 -5.37 31.48
C LYS A 453 -7.80 -5.03 32.38
N GLU A 454 -6.75 -5.85 32.37
CA GLU A 454 -5.53 -5.64 33.16
C GLU A 454 -4.94 -4.24 33.00
N LYS A 455 -4.92 -3.72 31.77
CA LYS A 455 -4.40 -2.37 31.49
C LYS A 455 -5.20 -1.27 32.19
N LEU A 456 -6.53 -1.41 32.27
CA LEU A 456 -7.37 -0.46 33.00
C LEU A 456 -7.10 -0.52 34.51
N PHE A 457 -6.90 -1.71 35.07
CA PHE A 457 -6.52 -1.86 36.47
C PHE A 457 -5.16 -1.24 36.75
N LYS A 458 -4.12 -1.55 35.95
CA LYS A 458 -2.77 -0.99 36.11
C LYS A 458 -2.76 0.53 36.03
N ASP A 459 -3.40 1.10 35.01
CA ASP A 459 -3.45 2.56 34.83
C ASP A 459 -4.31 3.26 35.91
N TYR A 460 -5.39 2.62 36.39
CA TYR A 460 -6.20 3.20 37.48
C TYR A 460 -5.45 3.13 38.82
N ILE A 461 -4.76 2.03 39.08
CA ILE A 461 -3.89 1.89 40.25
C ILE A 461 -2.79 2.95 40.20
N GLN A 462 -2.08 3.09 39.07
CA GLN A 462 -1.04 4.11 38.92
C GLN A 462 -1.58 5.52 39.20
N LEU A 463 -2.77 5.84 38.69
CA LEU A 463 -3.41 7.13 38.96
C LEU A 463 -3.67 7.36 40.46
N GLU A 464 -4.22 6.38 41.18
CA GLU A 464 -4.47 6.52 42.61
C GLU A 464 -3.17 6.50 43.44
N LEU A 465 -2.12 5.86 42.94
CA LEU A 465 -0.76 5.89 43.51
C LEU A 465 -0.14 7.28 43.35
N ASP A 466 -0.28 7.91 42.17
CA ASP A 466 0.15 9.29 41.92
C ASP A 466 -0.61 10.29 42.82
N LEU A 467 -1.89 9.99 43.11
CA LEU A 467 -2.73 10.77 44.04
C LEU A 467 -2.47 10.44 45.53
N ARG A 468 -1.62 9.46 45.83
CA ARG A 468 -1.26 8.97 47.18
C ARG A 468 -2.44 8.43 48.01
N GLU A 469 -3.45 7.88 47.36
CA GLU A 469 -4.66 7.33 48.01
C GLU A 469 -4.52 5.82 48.21
N PHE A 470 -3.66 5.42 49.15
CA PHE A 470 -3.23 4.03 49.35
C PHE A 470 -4.37 3.08 49.73
N ASP A 471 -5.35 3.52 50.52
CA ASP A 471 -6.51 2.70 50.90
C ASP A 471 -7.40 2.34 49.70
N ARG A 472 -7.40 3.19 48.67
CA ARG A 472 -8.14 2.95 47.44
C ARG A 472 -7.37 2.03 46.51
N VAL A 473 -6.05 2.17 46.45
CA VAL A 473 -5.16 1.25 45.74
C VAL A 473 -5.35 -0.18 46.27
N ARG A 474 -5.43 -0.37 47.59
CA ARG A 474 -5.76 -1.68 48.21
C ARG A 474 -7.07 -2.26 47.69
N LYS A 475 -8.16 -1.48 47.76
CA LYS A 475 -9.48 -1.90 47.25
C LYS A 475 -9.48 -2.21 45.75
N LEU A 476 -8.60 -1.57 44.98
CA LEU A 476 -8.44 -1.85 43.54
C LEU A 476 -7.69 -3.14 43.29
N TYR A 477 -6.62 -3.41 44.04
CA TYR A 477 -5.91 -4.70 43.98
C TYR A 477 -6.79 -5.85 44.46
N GLU A 478 -7.58 -5.68 45.52
CA GLU A 478 -8.57 -6.66 45.97
C GLU A 478 -9.56 -7.01 44.85
N LYS A 479 -10.16 -5.98 44.21
CA LYS A 479 -11.06 -6.18 43.06
C LYS A 479 -10.36 -6.77 41.84
N TYR A 480 -9.08 -6.46 41.64
CA TYR A 480 -8.30 -7.00 40.53
C TYR A 480 -8.06 -8.50 40.72
N ILE A 481 -7.76 -8.92 41.96
CA ILE A 481 -7.63 -10.31 42.36
C ILE A 481 -8.97 -11.05 42.31
N GLU A 482 -10.07 -10.43 42.72
CA GLU A 482 -11.42 -11.01 42.59
C GLU A 482 -11.79 -11.28 41.12
N TYR A 483 -11.35 -10.42 40.21
CA TYR A 483 -11.61 -10.55 38.78
C TYR A 483 -10.71 -11.60 38.10
N ASP A 484 -9.41 -11.57 38.38
CA ASP A 484 -8.45 -12.51 37.81
C ASP A 484 -7.52 -13.11 38.87
N PRO A 485 -7.97 -14.19 39.56
CA PRO A 485 -7.14 -14.93 40.50
C PRO A 485 -5.99 -15.70 39.83
N THR A 486 -6.02 -15.88 38.51
CA THR A 486 -5.07 -16.75 37.80
C THR A 486 -3.76 -16.04 37.43
N ASN A 487 -3.78 -14.70 37.40
CA ASN A 487 -2.64 -13.89 37.00
C ASN A 487 -1.66 -13.64 38.17
N SER A 488 -0.49 -14.28 38.12
CA SER A 488 0.56 -14.12 39.14
C SER A 488 1.17 -12.71 39.19
N SER A 489 1.11 -11.93 38.11
CA SER A 489 1.63 -10.55 38.11
C SER A 489 0.82 -9.60 38.99
N SER A 490 -0.49 -9.86 39.15
CA SER A 490 -1.37 -9.07 40.02
C SER A 490 -0.97 -9.18 41.49
N TRP A 491 -0.72 -10.42 41.93
CA TRP A 491 -0.26 -10.76 43.27
C TRP A 491 1.11 -10.15 43.59
N ILE A 492 2.05 -10.25 42.64
CA ILE A 492 3.39 -9.67 42.80
C ILE A 492 3.30 -8.15 42.91
N GLN A 493 2.54 -7.49 42.04
CA GLN A 493 2.38 -6.03 42.08
C GLN A 493 1.70 -5.56 43.37
N PHE A 494 0.73 -6.31 43.89
CA PHE A 494 0.07 -5.97 45.15
C PHE A 494 1.00 -6.12 46.35
N ALA A 495 1.79 -7.19 46.38
CA ALA A 495 2.74 -7.42 47.46
C ALA A 495 3.93 -6.44 47.41
N GLN A 496 4.43 -6.10 46.22
CA GLN A 496 5.43 -5.05 46.02
C GLN A 496 4.89 -3.68 46.48
N PHE A 497 3.63 -3.38 46.22
CA PHE A 497 2.99 -2.15 46.71
C PHE A 497 2.94 -2.08 48.24
N GLU A 498 2.55 -3.15 48.93
CA GLU A 498 2.58 -3.15 50.41
C GLU A 498 4.01 -3.13 50.96
N ASN A 499 4.98 -3.68 50.23
CA ASN A 499 6.41 -3.56 50.58
C ASN A 499 6.88 -2.09 50.50
N LEU A 500 6.46 -1.34 49.47
CA LEU A 500 6.74 0.10 49.35
C LEU A 500 6.11 0.92 50.50
N LEU A 501 5.04 0.42 51.10
CA LEU A 501 4.40 1.02 52.29
C LEU A 501 4.98 0.51 53.62
N ALA A 502 6.01 -0.33 53.58
CA ALA A 502 6.62 -1.01 54.73
C ALA A 502 5.65 -1.86 55.58
N ASP A 503 4.49 -2.27 55.03
CA ASP A 503 3.58 -3.19 55.71
C ASP A 503 3.95 -4.64 55.34
N HIS A 504 5.09 -5.08 55.87
CA HIS A 504 5.66 -6.41 55.57
C HIS A 504 4.75 -7.55 56.05
N ALA A 505 3.97 -7.34 57.11
CA ALA A 505 3.02 -8.33 57.60
C ALA A 505 1.88 -8.56 56.61
N ARG A 506 1.34 -7.50 56.00
CA ARG A 506 0.31 -7.61 54.95
C ARG A 506 0.90 -8.17 53.66
N ALA A 507 2.09 -7.74 53.25
CA ALA A 507 2.77 -8.29 52.07
C ALA A 507 2.94 -9.82 52.16
N ARG A 508 3.36 -10.33 53.33
CA ARG A 508 3.42 -11.78 53.61
C ARG A 508 2.06 -12.45 53.51
N ALA A 509 1.04 -11.87 54.14
CA ALA A 509 -0.32 -12.41 54.08
C ALA A 509 -0.86 -12.48 52.64
N ILE A 510 -0.51 -11.53 51.78
CA ILE A 510 -0.87 -11.53 50.36
C ILE A 510 -0.14 -12.63 49.60
N PHE A 511 1.17 -12.79 49.81
CA PHE A 511 1.94 -13.89 49.21
C PHE A 511 1.43 -15.26 49.67
N ASP A 512 1.17 -15.43 50.97
CA ASP A 512 0.59 -16.65 51.51
C ASP A 512 -0.81 -16.93 50.94
N LEU A 513 -1.63 -15.88 50.77
CA LEU A 513 -2.94 -16.01 50.13
C LEU A 513 -2.78 -16.48 48.68
N GLY A 514 -1.91 -15.83 47.89
CA GLY A 514 -1.65 -16.22 46.50
C GLY A 514 -1.08 -17.63 46.34
N VAL A 515 -0.25 -18.10 47.28
CA VAL A 515 0.30 -19.46 47.32
C VAL A 515 -0.70 -20.50 47.81
N SER A 516 -1.62 -20.12 48.71
CA SER A 516 -2.64 -21.01 49.26
C SER A 516 -3.83 -21.26 48.32
N GLN A 517 -3.98 -20.45 47.27
CA GLN A 517 -5.07 -20.61 46.32
C GLN A 517 -4.96 -21.92 45.53
N GLN A 518 -6.09 -22.65 45.49
CA GLN A 518 -6.23 -23.96 44.86
C GLN A 518 -6.45 -23.87 43.33
N THR A 519 -6.69 -22.68 42.80
CA THR A 519 -6.81 -22.42 41.36
C THR A 519 -5.45 -22.47 40.69
N PRO A 520 -5.31 -23.10 39.50
CA PRO A 520 -4.03 -23.14 38.79
C PRO A 520 -3.64 -21.72 38.36
N LEU A 521 -2.66 -21.14 39.05
CA LEU A 521 -2.00 -19.91 38.63
C LEU A 521 -1.29 -20.15 37.28
N SER A 522 -1.32 -19.17 36.38
CA SER A 522 -0.74 -19.26 35.03
C SER A 522 0.79 -19.48 35.06
N TYR A 523 1.47 -18.88 36.05
CA TYR A 523 2.89 -19.09 36.33
C TYR A 523 3.14 -19.05 37.85
N PRO A 524 2.95 -20.18 38.56
CA PRO A 524 3.17 -20.25 40.00
C PRO A 524 4.63 -19.99 40.37
N GLU A 525 5.58 -20.41 39.51
CA GLU A 525 7.03 -20.29 39.74
C GLU A 525 7.47 -18.84 39.97
N ASN A 526 6.90 -17.89 39.24
CA ASN A 526 7.24 -16.48 39.37
C ASN A 526 6.76 -15.89 40.71
N LEU A 527 5.61 -16.36 41.22
CA LEU A 527 5.10 -15.94 42.52
C LEU A 527 5.96 -16.51 43.66
N TRP A 528 6.33 -17.79 43.56
CA TRP A 528 7.23 -18.43 44.51
C TRP A 528 8.61 -17.77 44.56
N LYS A 529 9.18 -17.46 43.39
CA LYS A 529 10.44 -16.72 43.30
C LYS A 529 10.31 -15.33 43.93
N ALA A 530 9.28 -14.56 43.56
CA ALA A 530 9.07 -13.22 44.13
C ALA A 530 8.84 -13.25 45.65
N TYR A 531 8.19 -14.29 46.17
CA TYR A 531 7.98 -14.43 47.61
C TYR A 531 9.30 -14.79 48.34
N ILE A 532 10.11 -15.66 47.75
CA ILE A 532 11.43 -15.99 48.27
C ILE A 532 12.34 -14.76 48.23
N ASP A 533 12.42 -14.07 47.08
CA ASP A 533 13.21 -12.85 46.90
C ASP A 533 12.78 -11.78 47.93
N PHE A 534 11.47 -11.63 48.19
CA PHE A 534 10.96 -10.75 49.25
C PHE A 534 11.47 -11.14 50.65
N GLU A 535 11.41 -12.42 51.05
CA GLU A 535 11.93 -12.83 52.37
C GLU A 535 13.45 -12.73 52.46
N VAL A 536 14.18 -12.86 51.33
CA VAL A 536 15.63 -12.63 51.25
C VAL A 536 15.94 -11.14 51.45
N GLU A 537 15.23 -10.24 50.78
CA GLU A 537 15.37 -8.78 50.95
C GLU A 537 15.08 -8.34 52.39
N GLN A 538 14.13 -8.99 53.06
CA GLN A 538 13.79 -8.70 54.46
C GLN A 538 14.76 -9.33 55.49
N GLY A 539 15.66 -10.22 55.05
CA GLY A 539 16.64 -10.89 55.92
C GLY A 539 16.10 -12.06 56.75
N GLU A 540 14.87 -12.52 56.48
CA GLU A 540 14.18 -13.57 57.26
C GLU A 540 14.52 -14.98 56.76
N ARG A 541 15.78 -15.39 56.99
CA ARG A 541 16.33 -16.67 56.51
C ARG A 541 15.53 -17.90 56.94
N VAL A 542 14.96 -17.88 58.14
CA VAL A 542 14.17 -19.00 58.69
C VAL A 542 12.85 -19.18 57.92
N ASN A 543 12.21 -18.10 57.52
CA ASN A 543 10.95 -18.16 56.77
C ASN A 543 11.21 -18.53 55.32
N ALA A 544 12.23 -17.93 54.68
CA ALA A 544 12.68 -18.33 53.36
C ALA A 544 12.99 -19.84 53.29
N ARG A 545 13.67 -20.42 54.30
CA ARG A 545 13.91 -21.87 54.39
C ARG A 545 12.61 -22.68 54.43
N LYS A 546 11.63 -22.28 55.24
CA LYS A 546 10.31 -22.94 55.30
C LYS A 546 9.59 -22.89 53.93
N LEU A 547 9.75 -21.79 53.20
CA LEU A 547 9.17 -21.63 51.85
C LEU A 547 9.86 -22.54 50.84
N TYR A 548 11.20 -22.61 50.85
CA TYR A 548 11.95 -23.57 50.05
C TYR A 548 11.57 -25.02 50.38
N GLU A 549 11.43 -25.38 51.66
CA GLU A 549 10.97 -26.72 52.06
C GLU A 549 9.55 -27.03 51.55
N ARG A 550 8.65 -26.03 51.59
CA ARG A 550 7.29 -26.16 51.04
C ARG A 550 7.32 -26.32 49.51
N LEU A 551 8.15 -25.55 48.81
CA LEU A 551 8.32 -25.61 47.36
C LEU A 551 8.93 -26.94 46.91
N VAL A 552 9.94 -27.44 47.63
CA VAL A 552 10.57 -28.76 47.41
C VAL A 552 9.55 -29.89 47.55
N ARG A 553 8.66 -29.82 48.55
CA ARG A 553 7.58 -30.81 48.71
C ARG A 553 6.56 -30.79 47.57
N LEU A 554 6.37 -29.64 46.92
CA LEU A 554 5.39 -29.45 45.84
C LEU A 554 5.94 -29.83 44.46
N SER A 555 7.13 -29.35 44.08
CA SER A 555 7.67 -29.52 42.72
C SER A 555 8.86 -30.48 42.64
N GLY A 556 9.73 -30.53 43.67
CA GLY A 556 10.94 -31.36 43.72
C GLY A 556 11.88 -31.23 42.51
N HIS A 557 11.76 -30.16 41.73
CA HIS A 557 12.50 -29.96 40.49
C HIS A 557 13.94 -29.48 40.76
N VAL A 558 14.90 -29.86 39.92
CA VAL A 558 16.34 -29.54 40.08
C VAL A 558 16.62 -28.06 40.30
N LYS A 559 15.91 -27.19 39.57
CA LYS A 559 16.10 -25.74 39.68
C LYS A 559 15.80 -25.21 41.09
N VAL A 560 14.87 -25.84 41.81
CA VAL A 560 14.53 -25.47 43.20
C VAL A 560 15.62 -25.93 44.16
N TRP A 561 16.16 -27.13 43.96
CA TRP A 561 17.28 -27.63 44.76
C TRP A 561 18.55 -26.79 44.56
N ARG A 562 18.82 -26.39 43.32
CA ARG A 562 19.90 -25.48 42.97
C ARG A 562 19.71 -24.11 43.63
N SER A 563 18.55 -23.49 43.46
CA SER A 563 18.30 -22.17 44.05
C SER A 563 18.24 -22.19 45.58
N PHE A 564 17.81 -23.29 46.19
CA PHE A 564 17.83 -23.46 47.65
C PHE A 564 19.26 -23.57 48.20
N ALA A 565 20.14 -24.28 47.48
CA ALA A 565 21.53 -24.41 47.87
C ALA A 565 22.34 -23.12 47.63
N GLU A 566 22.10 -22.44 46.50
CA GLU A 566 22.67 -21.12 46.22
C GLU A 566 22.17 -20.08 47.24
N PHE A 567 20.91 -20.14 47.67
CA PHE A 567 20.37 -19.28 48.73
C PHE A 567 21.05 -19.50 50.08
N GLU A 568 21.22 -20.74 50.53
CA GLU A 568 21.92 -21.02 51.79
C GLU A 568 23.41 -20.66 51.73
N ALA A 569 24.01 -20.64 50.53
CA ALA A 569 25.37 -20.15 50.35
C ALA A 569 25.47 -18.61 50.33
N SER A 570 24.43 -17.94 49.82
CA SER A 570 24.42 -16.48 49.69
C SER A 570 24.42 -15.78 51.04
N ALA A 571 25.14 -14.67 51.11
CA ALA A 571 25.10 -13.76 52.24
C ALA A 571 23.83 -12.90 52.15
N ILE A 572 23.08 -12.79 53.25
CA ILE A 572 21.79 -12.10 53.27
C ILE A 572 21.88 -10.86 54.17
N PRO A 573 21.23 -9.74 53.83
CA PRO A 573 21.11 -8.59 54.71
C PRO A 573 20.51 -8.97 56.07
N MET A 574 21.05 -8.42 57.16
CA MET A 574 20.57 -8.70 58.52
C MET A 574 19.12 -8.23 58.72
N SER A 575 18.26 -9.09 59.29
CA SER A 575 16.84 -8.79 59.53
C SER A 575 16.63 -7.52 60.36
N GLN A 576 15.57 -6.78 60.04
CA GLN A 576 15.21 -5.53 60.72
C GLN A 576 14.96 -5.72 62.23
N ALA A 577 14.46 -6.89 62.64
CA ALA A 577 14.23 -7.23 64.05
C ALA A 577 15.54 -7.40 64.84
N VAL A 578 16.56 -8.01 64.23
CA VAL A 578 17.88 -8.19 64.85
C VAL A 578 18.66 -6.87 64.88
N LYS A 579 18.47 -6.00 63.87
CA LYS A 579 18.99 -4.61 63.90
C LYS A 579 18.41 -3.80 65.06
N ALA A 580 17.11 -3.93 65.31
CA ALA A 580 16.43 -3.26 66.43
C ALA A 580 16.86 -3.81 67.80
N GLU A 581 17.09 -5.12 67.92
CA GLU A 581 17.53 -5.76 69.18
C GLU A 581 18.99 -5.43 69.54
N LEU A 582 19.83 -5.13 68.54
CA LEU A 582 21.22 -4.70 68.70
C LEU A 582 21.38 -3.19 68.98
N GLY A 583 20.29 -2.41 69.04
CA GLY A 583 20.31 -1.01 69.45
C GLY A 583 21.12 -0.08 68.53
N LEU A 584 21.14 -0.35 67.23
CA LEU A 584 21.81 0.48 66.23
C LEU A 584 20.81 1.54 65.72
N ASP A 585 20.98 2.79 66.15
CA ASP A 585 20.17 3.94 65.75
C ASP A 585 20.47 4.38 64.30
N GLU A 586 19.48 4.99 63.65
CA GLU A 586 19.36 5.25 62.20
C GLU A 586 20.31 6.33 61.61
N ASP A 587 21.30 6.85 62.35
CA ASP A 587 21.97 8.13 62.03
C ASP A 587 23.51 8.06 61.84
N GLU A 588 24.06 6.98 61.25
CA GLU A 588 25.37 7.05 60.59
C GLU A 588 25.27 6.49 59.16
N ASP A 589 25.35 7.42 58.21
CA ASP A 589 25.34 7.20 56.77
C ASP A 589 26.45 6.22 56.31
N GLU A 590 26.06 5.39 55.34
CA GLU A 590 26.92 4.84 54.29
C GLU A 590 28.21 4.12 54.74
N GLU A 591 28.11 2.81 54.99
CA GLU A 591 28.90 1.78 54.28
C GLU A 591 28.75 0.43 54.99
N GLU A 592 28.32 -0.58 54.23
CA GLU A 592 28.15 -1.98 54.62
C GLU A 592 26.89 -2.30 55.45
N GLU A 593 25.79 -2.59 54.75
CA GLU A 593 24.79 -3.53 55.27
C GLU A 593 25.54 -4.76 55.77
N ARG A 594 25.64 -4.95 57.09
CA ARG A 594 26.30 -6.14 57.66
C ARG A 594 25.57 -7.39 57.17
N MET A 595 26.15 -8.04 56.18
CA MET A 595 25.66 -9.27 55.60
C MET A 595 25.98 -10.42 56.55
N VAL A 596 24.99 -11.24 56.86
CA VAL A 596 25.24 -12.51 57.57
C VAL A 596 25.75 -13.50 56.53
N GLU A 597 27.01 -13.93 56.67
CA GLU A 597 27.61 -14.94 55.79
C GLU A 597 26.79 -16.24 55.82
N GLY A 598 26.60 -16.85 54.66
CA GLY A 598 25.82 -18.07 54.52
C GLY A 598 26.52 -19.30 55.07
N ASP A 599 25.73 -20.24 55.60
CA ASP A 599 26.24 -21.52 56.10
C ASP A 599 26.54 -22.49 54.94
N ILE A 600 27.81 -22.54 54.53
CA ILE A 600 28.32 -23.43 53.46
C ILE A 600 28.01 -24.91 53.74
N GLU A 601 28.02 -25.32 55.02
CA GLU A 601 27.72 -26.69 55.41
C GLU A 601 26.25 -27.07 55.20
N ILE A 602 25.33 -26.13 55.41
CA ILE A 602 23.90 -26.36 55.18
C ILE A 602 23.64 -26.44 53.67
N ALA A 603 24.27 -25.57 52.86
CA ALA A 603 24.20 -25.64 51.41
C ALA A 603 24.66 -27.01 50.87
N ARG A 604 25.76 -27.56 51.40
CA ARG A 604 26.23 -28.92 51.08
C ARG A 604 25.23 -30.01 51.46
N GLN A 605 24.59 -29.88 52.62
CA GLN A 605 23.54 -30.82 53.04
C GLN A 605 22.32 -30.74 52.12
N VAL A 606 21.96 -29.56 51.63
CA VAL A 606 20.88 -29.37 50.65
C VAL A 606 21.20 -30.04 49.32
N PHE A 607 22.42 -29.85 48.78
CA PHE A 607 22.86 -30.57 47.57
C PHE A 607 22.82 -32.09 47.73
N GLN A 608 23.26 -32.61 48.88
CA GLN A 608 23.20 -34.05 49.18
C GLN A 608 21.76 -34.57 49.31
N ARG A 609 20.85 -33.78 49.89
CA ARG A 609 19.42 -34.14 49.98
C ARG A 609 18.76 -34.11 48.60
N GLY A 610 19.03 -33.10 47.78
CA GLY A 610 18.56 -33.02 46.41
C GLY A 610 19.08 -34.18 45.54
N TYR A 611 20.34 -34.57 45.72
CA TYR A 611 20.91 -35.74 45.04
C TYR A 611 20.19 -37.04 45.41
N LYS A 612 19.83 -37.23 46.68
CA LYS A 612 19.06 -38.40 47.14
C LYS A 612 17.63 -38.41 46.60
N ASP A 613 16.92 -37.28 46.66
CA ASP A 613 15.54 -37.16 46.14
C ASP A 613 15.49 -37.40 44.61
N LEU A 614 16.45 -36.87 43.85
CA LEU A 614 16.55 -37.13 42.41
C LEU A 614 16.96 -38.57 42.08
N LYS A 615 17.80 -39.19 42.93
CA LYS A 615 18.16 -40.62 42.83
C LYS A 615 16.94 -41.50 43.06
N ASP A 616 16.14 -41.22 44.09
CA ASP A 616 14.92 -41.97 44.43
C ASP A 616 13.84 -41.83 43.33
N ARG A 617 13.80 -40.70 42.62
CA ARG A 617 12.90 -40.46 41.48
C ARG A 617 13.43 -40.96 40.13
N SER A 618 14.66 -41.48 40.07
CA SER A 618 15.34 -41.99 38.87
C SER A 618 15.54 -41.00 37.70
N LEU A 619 15.56 -39.69 37.99
CA LEU A 619 15.73 -38.62 36.98
C LEU A 619 17.21 -38.37 36.69
N LYS A 620 17.75 -39.09 35.70
CA LYS A 620 19.19 -39.13 35.41
C LYS A 620 19.76 -37.82 34.84
N GLU A 621 19.10 -37.17 33.90
CA GLU A 621 19.59 -35.93 33.26
C GLU A 621 19.61 -34.76 34.24
N GLU A 622 18.53 -34.64 34.99
CA GLU A 622 18.33 -33.68 36.08
C GLU A 622 19.38 -33.81 37.20
N ARG A 623 19.80 -35.04 37.52
CA ARG A 623 20.90 -35.32 38.46
C ARG A 623 22.25 -34.83 37.95
N VAL A 624 22.50 -34.83 36.64
CA VAL A 624 23.74 -34.28 36.05
C VAL A 624 23.79 -32.77 36.23
N VAL A 625 22.68 -32.10 35.92
CA VAL A 625 22.58 -30.64 36.07
C VAL A 625 22.79 -30.22 37.53
N LEU A 626 22.23 -30.97 38.50
CA LEU A 626 22.49 -30.71 39.91
C LEU A 626 23.97 -30.91 40.27
N LEU A 627 24.61 -31.99 39.79
CA LEU A 627 26.03 -32.27 40.05
C LEU A 627 26.97 -31.24 39.40
N GLU A 628 26.63 -30.74 38.21
CA GLU A 628 27.37 -29.65 37.57
C GLU A 628 27.27 -28.36 38.39
N SER A 629 26.08 -28.03 38.92
CA SER A 629 25.90 -26.89 39.82
C SER A 629 26.58 -27.08 41.19
N TRP A 630 26.62 -28.30 41.71
CA TRP A 630 27.36 -28.60 42.93
C TRP A 630 28.88 -28.52 42.69
N LYS A 631 29.34 -28.91 41.51
CA LYS A 631 30.75 -28.78 41.14
C LYS A 631 31.17 -27.32 41.01
N SER A 632 30.37 -26.47 40.35
CA SER A 632 30.66 -25.03 40.29
C SER A 632 30.66 -24.41 41.70
N PHE A 633 29.71 -24.81 42.54
CA PHE A 633 29.66 -24.36 43.94
C PHE A 633 30.92 -24.73 44.75
N GLU A 634 31.39 -25.98 44.66
CA GLU A 634 32.60 -26.42 45.37
C GLU A 634 33.89 -25.84 44.75
N GLN A 635 33.86 -25.40 43.49
CA GLN A 635 34.97 -24.65 42.88
C GLN A 635 35.08 -23.22 43.43
N GLU A 636 33.95 -22.61 43.78
CA GLU A 636 33.89 -21.24 44.32
C GLU A 636 34.11 -21.19 45.83
N HIS A 637 33.56 -22.14 46.58
CA HIS A 637 33.56 -22.11 48.06
C HIS A 637 34.27 -23.30 48.73
N GLY A 638 34.68 -24.32 47.97
CA GLY A 638 35.15 -25.60 48.49
C GLY A 638 36.65 -25.83 48.43
N THR A 639 37.08 -27.00 48.91
CA THR A 639 38.47 -27.46 48.80
C THR A 639 38.66 -28.30 47.54
N PRO A 640 39.89 -28.38 46.95
CA PRO A 640 40.13 -29.20 45.75
C PRO A 640 39.77 -30.68 45.96
N ALA A 641 39.83 -31.19 47.19
CA ALA A 641 39.42 -32.54 47.54
C ALA A 641 37.89 -32.75 47.46
N ASP A 642 37.09 -31.71 47.73
CA ASP A 642 35.63 -31.80 47.64
C ASP A 642 35.16 -31.69 46.18
N VAL A 643 35.85 -30.89 45.35
CA VAL A 643 35.64 -30.86 43.90
C VAL A 643 35.93 -32.22 43.26
N GLU A 644 37.00 -32.90 43.66
CA GLU A 644 37.31 -34.25 43.17
C GLU A 644 36.25 -35.28 43.56
N LYS A 645 35.68 -35.17 44.77
CA LYS A 645 34.55 -36.04 45.20
C LYS A 645 33.32 -35.83 44.34
N VAL A 646 32.93 -34.58 44.06
CA VAL A 646 31.78 -34.28 43.19
C VAL A 646 32.05 -34.72 41.75
N GLN A 647 33.27 -34.54 41.25
CA GLN A 647 33.66 -34.99 39.91
C GLN A 647 33.64 -36.52 39.78
N ALA A 648 33.93 -37.26 40.87
CA ALA A 648 33.81 -38.71 40.89
C ALA A 648 32.36 -39.21 40.84
N MET A 649 31.38 -38.38 41.21
CA MET A 649 29.94 -38.71 41.16
C MET A 649 29.29 -38.45 39.78
N MET A 650 30.00 -37.81 38.85
CA MET A 650 29.50 -37.53 37.50
C MET A 650 29.23 -38.80 36.69
N PRO A 651 28.16 -38.82 35.86
CA PRO A 651 27.81 -40.02 35.10
C PRO A 651 28.76 -40.26 33.93
N ILE A 652 28.89 -41.53 33.56
CA ILE A 652 29.59 -41.98 32.37
C ILE A 652 28.52 -42.35 31.34
N VAL A 653 28.57 -41.73 30.16
CA VAL A 653 27.65 -42.05 29.06
C VAL A 653 28.12 -43.35 28.42
N SER A 654 27.30 -44.40 28.48
CA SER A 654 27.58 -45.71 27.89
C SER A 654 26.58 -46.05 26.78
N ARG A 655 27.05 -46.63 25.68
CA ARG A 655 26.19 -47.07 24.57
C ARG A 655 25.64 -48.47 24.89
N LYS A 656 24.33 -48.61 25.03
CA LYS A 656 23.66 -49.89 25.23
C LYS A 656 22.74 -50.20 24.04
N ARG A 657 22.58 -51.48 23.74
CA ARG A 657 21.70 -51.98 22.66
C ARG A 657 20.45 -52.57 23.29
N ARG A 658 19.27 -52.15 22.85
CA ARG A 658 17.99 -52.74 23.27
C ARG A 658 17.31 -53.39 22.07
N MET A 659 16.85 -54.62 22.24
CA MET A 659 15.95 -55.28 21.30
C MET A 659 14.54 -54.75 21.54
N VAL A 660 13.90 -54.15 20.52
CA VAL A 660 12.51 -53.71 20.60
C VAL A 660 11.71 -54.40 19.50
N GLY A 661 10.82 -55.31 19.91
CA GLY A 661 9.88 -56.02 19.05
C GLY A 661 9.74 -57.50 19.45
N ASP A 662 8.49 -58.00 19.47
CA ASP A 662 8.14 -59.40 19.79
C ASP A 662 8.66 -60.42 18.73
N ASN A 663 9.33 -59.92 17.67
CA ASN A 663 9.99 -60.70 16.61
C ASN A 663 11.40 -60.16 16.29
N GLY A 664 12.23 -59.94 17.31
CA GLY A 664 13.68 -60.15 17.26
C GLY A 664 14.60 -59.43 16.24
N ASP A 665 14.13 -58.57 15.33
CA ASP A 665 14.95 -58.13 14.19
C ASP A 665 15.29 -56.63 14.11
N ASN A 666 14.94 -55.81 15.11
CA ASN A 666 15.35 -54.39 15.14
C ASN A 666 16.13 -54.04 16.43
N GLU A 667 17.44 -53.80 16.28
CA GLU A 667 18.33 -53.25 17.32
C GLU A 667 18.29 -51.72 17.26
N GLU A 668 17.69 -51.07 18.26
CA GLU A 668 17.85 -49.62 18.44
C GLU A 668 18.97 -49.34 19.45
N GLU A 669 19.90 -48.49 19.04
CA GLU A 669 21.01 -48.03 19.87
C GLU A 669 20.55 -46.83 20.70
N TYR A 670 20.62 -46.95 22.02
CA TYR A 670 20.32 -45.83 22.92
C TYR A 670 21.50 -45.55 23.86
N TRP A 671 21.70 -44.27 24.17
CA TRP A 671 22.72 -43.80 25.09
C TRP A 671 22.16 -43.84 26.51
N ASP A 672 22.75 -44.65 27.39
CA ASP A 672 22.34 -44.76 28.79
C ASP A 672 23.37 -44.05 29.69
N MET A 673 22.91 -43.06 30.46
CA MET A 673 23.72 -42.38 31.45
C MET A 673 23.85 -43.27 32.68
N VAL A 674 25.07 -43.64 33.06
CA VAL A 674 25.34 -44.53 34.20
C VAL A 674 26.11 -43.77 35.27
N PHE A 675 25.53 -43.61 36.45
CA PHE A 675 26.19 -42.99 37.59
C PHE A 675 27.12 -44.01 38.28
N PRO A 676 28.39 -43.65 38.55
CA PRO A 676 29.34 -44.52 39.24
C PRO A 676 28.84 -45.05 40.59
N ASP A 677 27.99 -44.29 41.30
CA ASP A 677 27.39 -44.71 42.57
C ASP A 677 26.31 -45.79 42.39
N ASP A 678 25.55 -45.74 41.30
CA ASP A 678 24.49 -46.70 41.02
C ASP A 678 25.09 -48.06 40.57
N GLU A 679 26.25 -48.05 39.90
CA GLU A 679 27.03 -49.28 39.60
C GLU A 679 27.69 -49.89 40.84
N ARG A 680 28.16 -49.07 41.78
CA ARG A 680 28.76 -49.53 43.04
C ARG A 680 27.76 -50.29 43.92
N GLU A 681 26.50 -49.85 43.94
CA GLU A 681 25.43 -50.52 44.68
C GLU A 681 24.84 -51.71 43.91
N ALA A 682 24.73 -51.63 42.59
CA ALA A 682 24.14 -52.71 41.78
C ALA A 682 25.09 -53.91 41.54
N ASN A 683 26.40 -53.69 41.39
CA ASN A 683 27.38 -54.77 41.17
C ASN A 683 28.81 -54.39 41.66
N PRO A 684 29.18 -54.68 42.92
CA PRO A 684 30.48 -54.31 43.49
C PRO A 684 31.70 -55.01 42.87
N ALA A 685 31.49 -56.13 42.14
CA ALA A 685 32.56 -56.91 41.51
C ALA A 685 32.96 -56.40 40.12
N SER A 686 32.00 -55.93 39.31
CA SER A 686 32.25 -55.40 37.96
C SER A 686 32.91 -54.02 37.99
N PHE A 687 32.57 -53.20 38.99
CA PHE A 687 33.13 -51.85 39.15
C PHE A 687 34.65 -51.84 39.31
N LYS A 688 35.21 -52.74 40.15
CA LYS A 688 36.68 -52.87 40.31
C LYS A 688 37.37 -53.29 39.01
N PHE A 689 36.72 -54.15 38.22
CA PHE A 689 37.26 -54.62 36.95
C PHE A 689 37.26 -53.51 35.89
N LEU A 690 36.19 -52.71 35.86
CA LEU A 690 36.05 -51.57 34.96
C LEU A 690 37.02 -50.43 35.33
N GLU A 691 37.26 -50.19 36.62
CA GLU A 691 38.27 -49.23 37.11
C GLU A 691 39.69 -49.63 36.71
N ILE A 692 40.02 -50.93 36.78
CA ILE A 692 41.30 -51.48 36.32
C ILE A 692 41.45 -51.33 34.80
N ALA A 693 40.39 -51.59 34.03
CA ALA A 693 40.38 -51.42 32.57
C ALA A 693 40.53 -49.95 32.15
N HIS A 694 39.91 -49.01 32.87
CA HIS A 694 40.08 -47.57 32.63
C HIS A 694 41.46 -47.06 33.01
N ARG A 695 42.06 -47.56 34.11
CA ARG A 695 43.48 -47.25 34.45
C ARG A 695 44.42 -47.74 33.35
N TRP A 696 44.19 -48.94 32.81
CA TRP A 696 44.97 -49.48 31.71
C TRP A 696 44.81 -48.64 30.42
N LYS A 697 43.59 -48.19 30.08
CA LYS A 697 43.35 -47.33 28.91
C LYS A 697 43.95 -45.93 29.06
N ARG A 698 43.92 -45.33 30.25
CA ARG A 698 44.60 -44.05 30.53
C ARG A 698 46.12 -44.19 30.45
N MET A 699 46.67 -45.32 30.90
CA MET A 699 48.10 -45.64 30.74
C MET A 699 48.48 -45.80 29.26
N GLN A 700 47.63 -46.42 28.42
CA GLN A 700 47.86 -46.50 26.98
C GLN A 700 47.79 -45.14 26.27
N ALA A 701 46.83 -44.29 26.62
CA ALA A 701 46.69 -42.95 26.06
C ALA A 701 47.87 -42.03 26.45
N ALA A 702 48.42 -42.19 27.66
CA ALA A 702 49.64 -41.50 28.06
C ALA A 702 50.88 -41.99 27.28
N ALA A 703 50.93 -43.29 26.94
CA ALA A 703 52.04 -43.92 26.21
C ALA A 703 52.06 -43.62 24.70
N SER A 704 50.93 -43.29 24.06
CA SER A 704 50.89 -42.96 22.63
C SER A 704 51.35 -41.52 22.30
N THR A 705 51.57 -40.68 23.31
CA THR A 705 52.01 -39.28 23.14
C THR A 705 53.53 -39.10 23.02
N THR A 706 54.32 -40.19 23.03
CA THR A 706 55.78 -40.13 23.27
C THR A 706 56.69 -40.60 22.11
N SER A 707 56.24 -40.56 20.84
CA SER A 707 57.13 -40.95 19.71
C SER A 707 56.93 -40.17 18.41
N ALA A 708 57.50 -38.96 18.32
CA ALA A 708 58.14 -38.38 17.11
C ALA A 708 58.93 -37.08 17.48
N PRO A 709 60.13 -36.78 16.91
CA PRO A 709 61.05 -35.78 17.46
C PRO A 709 61.09 -34.41 16.71
N SER A 710 61.48 -33.36 17.45
CA SER A 710 61.82 -31.96 17.07
C SER A 710 63.05 -31.87 16.14
N ALA A 711 63.36 -30.89 15.27
CA ALA A 711 63.15 -29.42 15.14
C ALA A 711 63.60 -29.02 13.67
N PRO A 712 63.75 -27.75 13.18
CA PRO A 712 63.79 -26.45 13.88
C PRO A 712 62.98 -25.30 13.22
N ALA A 713 62.77 -24.21 13.96
CA ALA A 713 62.23 -22.93 13.46
C ALA A 713 63.33 -22.11 12.73
N PRO A 714 62.98 -21.29 11.72
CA PRO A 714 62.94 -19.84 11.99
C PRO A 714 61.92 -19.00 11.17
N THR A 715 61.49 -17.88 11.80
CA THR A 715 61.20 -16.53 11.27
C THR A 715 60.02 -16.25 10.30
N ALA A 716 59.08 -15.41 10.81
CA ALA A 716 58.23 -14.31 10.27
C ALA A 716 58.10 -14.07 8.73
N PRO A 717 57.03 -13.45 8.16
CA PRO A 717 56.15 -12.41 8.72
C PRO A 717 54.65 -12.48 8.29
N SER A 718 53.95 -11.38 8.51
CA SER A 718 52.54 -11.04 8.33
C SER A 718 51.92 -11.17 6.93
N THR A 719 50.57 -11.21 6.94
CA THR A 719 49.62 -10.45 6.09
C THR A 719 48.68 -11.30 5.21
N THR A 720 47.40 -11.11 5.49
CA THR A 720 46.21 -11.13 4.63
C THR A 720 45.53 -12.44 4.20
N LEU A 721 44.22 -12.41 4.51
CA LEU A 721 43.07 -12.84 3.71
C LEU A 721 42.55 -14.28 3.89
N SER A 722 41.47 -14.29 4.69
CA SER A 722 40.15 -14.84 4.34
C SER A 722 40.03 -16.34 4.12
N LEU A 723 39.41 -17.00 5.10
CA LEU A 723 38.47 -18.08 4.82
C LEU A 723 37.05 -17.51 4.79
N PRO A 724 36.23 -17.92 3.80
CA PRO A 724 34.86 -17.47 3.64
C PRO A 724 33.90 -18.32 4.49
N SER A 725 32.95 -17.68 5.14
CA SER A 725 31.60 -18.24 5.36
C SER A 725 31.02 -18.63 3.99
N PRO A 726 30.23 -19.71 3.84
CA PRO A 726 28.84 -19.64 4.31
C PRO A 726 28.18 -20.98 4.68
N ARG A 727 27.15 -20.92 5.52
CA ARG A 727 25.75 -21.36 5.27
C ARG A 727 25.05 -21.69 6.58
N ASN A 728 24.45 -20.66 7.16
CA ASN A 728 23.21 -20.82 7.89
C ASN A 728 22.10 -21.10 6.87
N THR A 729 21.33 -22.15 7.12
CA THR A 729 19.97 -22.32 6.59
C THR A 729 19.04 -22.15 7.78
N THR A 730 18.42 -20.99 7.87
CA THR A 730 17.14 -20.79 8.55
C THR A 730 16.10 -20.61 7.46
N GLN A 731 15.05 -21.41 7.52
CA GLN A 731 13.79 -21.20 6.82
C GLN A 731 12.68 -21.37 7.86
N GLU A 732 11.96 -20.26 8.09
CA GLU A 732 10.51 -20.14 8.35
C GLU A 732 9.91 -20.84 9.61
N ASN A 733 9.13 -20.21 10.51
CA ASN A 733 8.20 -19.07 10.44
C ASN A 733 7.88 -18.51 11.85
N GLY A 734 7.41 -17.25 11.93
CA GLY A 734 6.47 -16.82 12.98
C GLY A 734 6.65 -15.38 13.50
N ASP A 735 6.03 -14.42 12.81
CA ASP A 735 6.12 -12.96 12.99
C ASP A 735 5.40 -12.38 14.22
N ASP A 736 6.11 -11.46 14.88
CA ASP A 736 5.71 -10.19 15.52
C ASP A 736 6.79 -9.21 14.98
N ASP A 737 6.61 -7.94 14.63
CA ASP A 737 5.79 -6.88 15.22
C ASP A 737 5.95 -5.58 14.36
N SER A 738 5.14 -4.58 14.66
CA SER A 738 5.39 -3.12 14.59
C SER A 738 6.37 -2.46 13.58
N ASP A 739 5.78 -1.55 12.79
CA ASP A 739 6.02 -0.08 12.74
C ASP A 739 7.22 0.56 11.98
N ALA A 740 6.86 1.69 11.36
CA ALA A 740 7.63 2.89 11.00
C ALA A 740 8.51 2.97 9.72
N SER A 741 7.96 3.79 8.80
CA SER A 741 8.61 4.91 8.09
C SER A 741 9.26 4.72 6.71
N MET A 742 8.49 5.17 5.70
CA MET A 742 8.82 6.18 4.67
C MET A 742 10.10 6.07 3.81
N ALA A 743 9.84 5.88 2.51
CA ALA A 743 9.98 6.88 1.42
C ALA A 743 11.07 6.68 0.36
N SER A 744 10.60 6.87 -0.89
CA SER A 744 11.30 6.97 -2.19
C SER A 744 11.98 5.68 -2.66
N SER A 745 11.81 5.20 -3.89
CA SER A 745 11.41 5.82 -5.15
C SER A 745 11.32 4.68 -6.16
N ASP A 746 10.33 4.67 -7.06
CA ASP A 746 10.48 3.93 -8.32
C ASP A 746 9.94 4.78 -9.47
N GLU A 747 10.91 5.14 -10.31
CA GLU A 747 10.75 5.49 -11.71
C GLU A 747 10.45 4.23 -12.54
N GLU A 748 9.94 4.49 -13.75
CA GLU A 748 9.90 3.60 -14.92
C GLU A 748 8.86 2.46 -14.95
N SER A 749 7.68 2.79 -15.47
CA SER A 749 7.07 2.16 -16.66
C SER A 749 6.00 3.07 -17.26
#